data_AF-A0A349TAL8-F1
#
_entry.id   AF-A0A349TAL8-F1
#
_cell.length_a   1.000
_cell.length_b   1.000
_cell.length_c   1.000
_cell.angle_alpha   90.00
_cell.angle_beta   90.00
_cell.angle_gamma   90.00
#
_symmetry.space_group_name_H-M   'P 1'
#
loop_
_entity.id
_entity.type
_entity.pdbx_description
1 polymer ?
#
loop_
_entity_poly.entity_id
_entity_poly.type
_entity_poly.pdbx_seq_one_letter_code
_entity_poly.pdbx_strand_id
1 'polypeptide(L)'
;GLIYGEVANAIEIGCKDCHGTADAYPTLRTSGPAAPPKGNDLALLRNPDGKRRFEWTENDAGERVLIQRSIVDPDLQWEVSLVKDAVNRESPLFNPKAARAKLMSRTGAEDGTYAFGPGIEPEDRAHREPDMACFTCHLSWTTSCGGCHLPIEANWKTKLHRYGGETTRNFATYNPQVVRDQMFQIGRHQTTKGNQIAPVRSTSALVLSSTNINRERIYIQQPPIASSGFSSQAFAPHFPHTVRLTETKTCTDCHLSEAEDNNAIMAQLLLLGTNFVNFVGMNAWVGLDNGFEAVRVTEWDEPQAVLGSYLHKYAYPDYWRMHVEDNDRELKDWTRGKTFDGDLSGETKAFEQFANVHEGTRDSVRCLQMRGEYIFVAEGRGGFRVYDIASIANKGFSERIITAPFSALGHDTHVSTENATCMALATNQPIRPDRNTPEMREMNQEQAFLPIYSYAAITDSEEGLILVDINTMADGEFRNNKLDRAEFANGADAWNEGGVLDGARHIHLAGEIAYITTRRGLVVLDLADPLNPQVAAVREMNDARASAIQFRYLWVTDAEGVKLFDVTNLRNPVARPGGAVPLANAQKLYLARTYAYVAAKQEGLVIIDITKPLSPQVYAKETLGGTMTDAEDVIVGTTNASLIGYVADGRNGLKVLQLTSPSSQPNFYGFSPPPKPELIAWARTKGDALALSKGLDRDRAVDETGGQMAVFGRLGSRPFTRPEMEKLFLTSSGIPWKVSDEVDMTAWVAGRGPRRRVAADK
;
A
#
# COMPACT_ATOMS: atom_id res chain seq x y z
N GLY A 1 -23.16 -4.74 2.81
CA GLY A 1 -23.25 -3.98 4.07
C GLY A 1 -23.15 -2.55 3.67
N LEU A 2 -24.13 -1.77 4.07
CA LEU A 2 -24.36 -0.46 3.49
C LEU A 2 -23.74 0.61 4.38
N ILE A 3 -23.16 1.64 3.75
CA ILE A 3 -22.50 2.74 4.46
C ILE A 3 -23.59 3.65 5.02
N TYR A 4 -24.00 3.38 6.27
CA TYR A 4 -25.07 4.10 6.95
C TYR A 4 -24.50 5.03 8.03
N GLY A 5 -24.40 6.32 7.71
CA GLY A 5 -24.08 7.37 8.67
C GLY A 5 -22.69 7.98 8.49
N GLU A 6 -22.67 9.29 8.24
CA GLU A 6 -21.44 10.06 8.07
C GLU A 6 -21.45 11.22 9.06
N VAL A 7 -20.73 11.10 10.17
CA VAL A 7 -20.62 12.20 11.17
C VAL A 7 -20.12 13.49 10.52
N ALA A 8 -19.33 13.39 9.44
CA ALA A 8 -18.86 14.54 8.66
C ALA A 8 -19.97 15.31 7.93
N ASN A 9 -21.17 14.74 7.78
CA ASN A 9 -22.33 15.44 7.22
C ASN A 9 -22.93 16.42 8.23
N ALA A 10 -22.63 16.28 9.52
CA ALA A 10 -23.00 17.26 10.54
C ALA A 10 -22.07 18.50 10.56
N ILE A 11 -21.05 18.55 9.70
CA ILE A 11 -20.14 19.69 9.62
C ILE A 11 -20.87 20.86 8.98
N GLU A 12 -21.02 21.92 9.76
CA GLU A 12 -21.62 23.17 9.31
C GLU A 12 -20.57 24.18 8.82
N ILE A 13 -19.41 24.27 9.48
CA ILE A 13 -18.37 25.27 9.18
C ILE A 13 -17.31 24.66 8.26
N GLY A 14 -17.03 25.30 7.13
CA GLY A 14 -15.91 25.01 6.24
C GLY A 14 -14.74 25.99 6.42
N CYS A 15 -13.56 25.64 5.90
CA CYS A 15 -12.36 26.50 6.02
C CYS A 15 -12.58 27.91 5.43
N LYS A 16 -13.20 28.00 4.25
CA LYS A 16 -13.48 29.27 3.57
C LYS A 16 -14.41 30.21 4.35
N ASP A 17 -15.23 29.68 5.26
CA ASP A 17 -16.20 30.47 6.02
C ASP A 17 -15.49 31.40 7.02
N CYS A 18 -14.32 30.98 7.51
CA CYS A 18 -13.48 31.74 8.44
C CYS A 18 -12.23 32.34 7.79
N HIS A 19 -11.67 31.70 6.76
CA HIS A 19 -10.39 32.10 6.14
C HIS A 19 -10.54 32.80 4.77
N GLY A 20 -11.74 32.74 4.18
CA GLY A 20 -12.00 33.25 2.84
C GLY A 20 -11.43 32.36 1.73
N THR A 21 -11.31 32.95 0.55
CA THR A 21 -10.75 32.34 -0.67
C THR A 21 -9.63 33.24 -1.20
N ALA A 22 -8.98 32.84 -2.29
CA ALA A 22 -8.00 33.70 -2.97
C ALA A 22 -8.62 35.02 -3.47
N ASP A 23 -9.93 35.04 -3.80
CA ASP A 23 -10.58 36.19 -4.42
C ASP A 23 -11.37 37.07 -3.42
N ALA A 24 -11.85 36.47 -2.32
CA ALA A 24 -12.73 37.12 -1.37
C ALA A 24 -12.36 36.82 0.10
N TYR A 25 -12.48 37.85 0.94
CA TYR A 25 -12.47 37.70 2.39
C TYR A 25 -13.66 36.84 2.86
N PRO A 26 -13.54 36.17 4.02
CA PRO A 26 -14.60 35.33 4.55
C PRO A 26 -15.90 36.13 4.76
N THR A 27 -17.02 35.54 4.37
CA THR A 27 -18.36 36.11 4.62
C THR A 27 -18.81 35.89 6.07
N LEU A 28 -18.10 35.04 6.83
CA LEU A 28 -18.51 34.54 8.14
C LEU A 28 -19.88 33.84 8.11
N ARG A 29 -20.28 33.29 6.95
CA ARG A 29 -21.48 32.46 6.80
C ARG A 29 -21.10 31.02 6.58
N THR A 30 -21.76 30.13 7.30
CA THR A 30 -21.48 28.69 7.23
C THR A 30 -21.87 28.10 5.87
N SER A 31 -21.07 27.17 5.34
CA SER A 31 -21.28 26.57 4.01
C SER A 31 -21.06 25.05 3.94
N GLY A 32 -20.82 24.39 5.08
CA GLY A 32 -20.69 22.94 5.16
C GLY A 32 -22.01 22.19 4.88
N PRO A 33 -21.96 20.85 4.74
CA PRO A 33 -23.15 20.05 4.40
C PRO A 33 -24.34 20.19 5.36
N ALA A 34 -24.09 20.50 6.64
CA ALA A 34 -25.15 20.74 7.62
C ALA A 34 -25.61 22.21 7.69
N ALA A 35 -24.98 23.12 6.93
CA ALA A 35 -25.36 24.52 6.94
C ALA A 35 -26.76 24.70 6.31
N PRO A 36 -27.63 25.56 6.87
CA PRO A 36 -28.88 25.91 6.22
C PRO A 36 -28.59 26.62 4.88
N PRO A 37 -29.54 26.69 3.93
CA PRO A 37 -29.30 27.26 2.59
C PRO A 37 -28.73 28.69 2.56
N LYS A 38 -28.92 29.49 3.62
CA LYS A 38 -28.37 30.86 3.76
C LYS A 38 -27.10 30.95 4.62
N GLY A 39 -26.66 29.82 5.19
CA GLY A 39 -25.65 29.73 6.23
C GLY A 39 -26.08 30.41 7.54
N ASN A 40 -25.54 29.93 8.65
CA ASN A 40 -25.58 30.65 9.92
C ASN A 40 -24.48 31.72 9.94
N ASP A 41 -24.76 32.82 10.64
CA ASP A 41 -23.87 33.97 10.72
C ASP A 41 -22.92 33.85 11.93
N LEU A 42 -21.65 33.53 11.66
CA LEU A 42 -20.61 33.38 12.67
C LEU A 42 -20.24 34.70 13.34
N ALA A 43 -20.54 35.87 12.73
CA ALA A 43 -20.29 37.17 13.34
C ALA A 43 -21.25 37.48 14.51
N LEU A 44 -22.37 36.74 14.59
CA LEU A 44 -23.31 36.81 15.71
C LEU A 44 -22.91 35.90 16.88
N LEU A 45 -21.95 35.00 16.67
CA LEU A 45 -21.59 33.99 17.64
C LEU A 45 -20.84 34.61 18.82
N ARG A 46 -21.28 34.30 20.05
CA ARG A 46 -20.72 34.84 21.29
C ARG A 46 -20.13 33.75 22.17
N ASN A 47 -19.08 34.09 22.90
CA ASN A 47 -18.51 33.26 23.95
C ASN A 47 -19.32 33.44 25.26
N PRO A 48 -19.11 32.58 26.28
CA PRO A 48 -19.81 32.68 27.57
C PRO A 48 -19.63 34.02 28.29
N ASP A 49 -18.54 34.74 28.00
CA ASP A 49 -18.26 36.10 28.50
C ASP A 49 -19.02 37.21 27.74
N GLY A 50 -19.85 36.85 26.76
CA GLY A 50 -20.66 37.76 25.96
C GLY A 50 -19.92 38.42 24.78
N LYS A 51 -18.59 38.27 24.65
CA LYS A 51 -17.82 38.82 23.53
C LYS A 51 -18.10 38.05 22.25
N ARG A 52 -17.97 38.71 21.09
CA ARG A 52 -18.07 38.05 19.78
C ARG A 52 -16.88 37.10 19.61
N ARG A 53 -17.14 35.88 19.12
CA ARG A 53 -16.07 34.91 18.83
C ARG A 53 -15.25 35.33 17.62
N PHE A 54 -15.91 35.79 16.57
CA PHE A 54 -15.29 36.32 15.36
C PHE A 54 -15.62 37.81 15.24
N GLU A 55 -14.59 38.64 15.03
CA GLU A 55 -14.78 40.08 14.94
C GLU A 55 -13.77 40.70 13.97
N TRP A 56 -14.26 41.56 13.07
CA TRP A 56 -13.40 42.41 12.27
C TRP A 56 -12.96 43.62 13.09
N THR A 57 -11.66 43.88 13.13
CA THR A 57 -11.04 45.02 13.83
C THR A 57 -9.93 45.60 12.97
N GLU A 58 -9.34 46.69 13.42
CA GLU A 58 -8.06 47.19 12.90
C GLU A 58 -6.92 46.73 13.82
N ASN A 59 -5.78 46.36 13.24
CA ASN A 59 -4.54 46.10 13.98
C ASN A 59 -3.77 47.41 14.24
N ASP A 60 -2.63 47.33 14.92
CA ASP A 60 -1.79 48.50 15.27
C ASP A 60 -1.26 49.26 14.03
N ALA A 61 -1.23 48.61 12.86
CA ALA A 61 -0.85 49.20 11.59
C ALA A 61 -2.04 49.85 10.83
N GLY A 62 -3.25 49.83 11.40
CA GLY A 62 -4.48 50.32 10.78
C GLY A 62 -5.05 49.39 9.69
N GLU A 63 -4.57 48.15 9.62
CA GLU A 63 -5.03 47.16 8.66
C GLU A 63 -6.26 46.42 9.19
N ARG A 64 -7.23 46.18 8.31
CA ARG A 64 -8.43 45.43 8.67
C ARG A 64 -8.09 43.94 8.83
N VAL A 65 -8.22 43.44 10.06
CA VAL A 65 -7.97 42.03 10.42
C VAL A 65 -9.22 41.36 10.98
N LEU A 66 -9.30 40.04 10.83
CA LEU A 66 -10.30 39.22 11.48
C LEU A 66 -9.66 38.57 12.71
N ILE A 67 -10.21 38.79 13.89
CA ILE A 67 -9.77 38.10 15.11
C ILE A 67 -10.73 36.97 15.49
N GLN A 68 -10.17 35.90 16.05
CA GLN A 68 -10.92 34.82 16.69
C GLN A 68 -10.54 34.75 18.17
N ARG A 69 -11.57 34.65 19.04
CA ARG A 69 -11.40 34.46 20.49
C ARG A 69 -11.58 32.99 20.86
N SER A 70 -10.74 32.47 21.75
CA SER A 70 -10.87 31.10 22.25
C SER A 70 -12.21 30.93 22.99
N ILE A 71 -12.85 29.78 22.78
CA ILE A 71 -14.06 29.41 23.54
C ILE A 71 -13.73 28.91 24.95
N VAL A 72 -12.51 28.40 25.14
CA VAL A 72 -12.09 27.73 26.38
C VAL A 72 -11.35 28.70 27.31
N ASP A 73 -10.65 29.68 26.74
CA ASP A 73 -9.83 30.64 27.46
C ASP A 73 -10.24 32.08 27.08
N PRO A 74 -10.88 32.86 27.98
CA PRO A 74 -11.37 34.19 27.66
C PRO A 74 -10.27 35.24 27.41
N ASP A 75 -9.02 34.95 27.81
CA ASP A 75 -7.88 35.86 27.65
C ASP A 75 -7.11 35.60 26.34
N LEU A 76 -7.43 34.52 25.63
CA LEU A 76 -6.76 34.14 24.39
C LEU A 76 -7.55 34.58 23.15
N GLN A 77 -6.89 35.34 22.27
CA GLN A 77 -7.37 35.68 20.94
C GLN A 77 -6.21 35.71 19.93
N TRP A 78 -6.51 35.53 18.65
CA TRP A 78 -5.51 35.58 17.57
C TRP A 78 -6.10 36.15 16.28
N GLU A 79 -5.24 36.70 15.43
CA GLU A 79 -5.59 37.08 14.06
C GLU A 79 -5.76 35.81 13.20
N VAL A 80 -6.90 35.72 12.51
CA VAL A 80 -7.20 34.63 11.59
C VAL A 80 -6.41 34.85 10.30
N SER A 81 -5.67 33.84 9.86
CA SER A 81 -4.94 33.92 8.59
C SER A 81 -5.91 33.92 7.40
N LEU A 82 -5.88 34.96 6.59
CA LEU A 82 -6.81 35.13 5.47
C LEU A 82 -6.14 34.75 4.15
N VAL A 83 -6.78 33.89 3.36
CA VAL A 83 -6.22 33.37 2.09
C VAL A 83 -5.96 34.52 1.11
N LYS A 84 -6.85 35.52 1.09
CA LYS A 84 -6.74 36.70 0.22
C LYS A 84 -5.47 37.51 0.48
N ASP A 85 -5.06 37.65 1.74
CA ASP A 85 -3.86 38.39 2.10
C ASP A 85 -2.60 37.63 1.70
N ALA A 86 -2.59 36.30 1.89
CA ALA A 86 -1.47 35.44 1.52
C ALA A 86 -1.17 35.44 0.01
N VAL A 87 -2.15 35.77 -0.84
CA VAL A 87 -1.97 35.82 -2.31
C VAL A 87 -1.89 37.24 -2.87
N ASN A 88 -2.06 38.27 -2.03
CA ASN A 88 -1.99 39.67 -2.44
C ASN A 88 -0.57 40.22 -2.26
N ARG A 89 0.11 40.59 -3.35
CA ARG A 89 1.47 41.16 -3.33
C ARG A 89 1.60 42.48 -2.57
N GLU A 90 0.50 43.19 -2.36
CA GLU A 90 0.48 44.43 -1.59
C GLU A 90 0.34 44.18 -0.08
N SER A 91 0.00 42.95 0.33
CA SER A 91 -0.13 42.59 1.73
C SER A 91 1.25 42.29 2.35
N PRO A 92 1.52 42.71 3.60
CA PRO A 92 2.71 42.27 4.33
C PRO A 92 2.73 40.76 4.59
N LEU A 93 1.58 40.08 4.47
CA LEU A 93 1.43 38.63 4.66
C LEU A 93 1.57 37.83 3.35
N PHE A 94 1.96 38.49 2.24
CA PHE A 94 2.14 37.82 0.95
C PHE A 94 3.08 36.63 1.04
N ASN A 95 2.64 35.48 0.53
CA ASN A 95 3.45 34.28 0.41
C ASN A 95 3.47 33.80 -1.05
N PRO A 96 4.62 33.88 -1.75
CA PRO A 96 4.71 33.51 -3.15
C PRO A 96 4.39 32.03 -3.41
N LYS A 97 4.69 31.13 -2.47
CA LYS A 97 4.35 29.70 -2.58
C LYS A 97 2.84 29.48 -2.49
N ALA A 98 2.18 30.16 -1.55
CA ALA A 98 0.72 30.10 -1.41
C ALA A 98 0.02 30.69 -2.65
N ALA A 99 0.51 31.84 -3.14
CA ALA A 99 -0.01 32.47 -4.35
C ALA A 99 0.15 31.58 -5.58
N ARG A 100 1.33 30.96 -5.77
CA ARG A 100 1.55 29.98 -6.85
C ARG A 100 0.60 28.80 -6.74
N ALA A 101 0.49 28.16 -5.58
CA ALA A 101 -0.43 27.02 -5.41
C ALA A 101 -1.90 27.39 -5.68
N LYS A 102 -2.38 28.54 -5.20
CA LYS A 102 -3.80 28.93 -5.29
C LYS A 102 -4.21 29.60 -6.60
N LEU A 103 -3.27 30.23 -7.32
CA LEU A 103 -3.55 31.05 -8.50
C LEU A 103 -2.91 30.53 -9.79
N MET A 104 -2.32 29.33 -9.78
CA MET A 104 -1.69 28.75 -10.97
C MET A 104 -2.73 28.31 -12.01
N SER A 105 -2.42 28.60 -13.28
CA SER A 105 -3.18 28.14 -14.44
C SER A 105 -3.10 26.63 -14.59
N ARG A 106 -4.26 26.01 -14.88
CA ARG A 106 -4.35 24.60 -15.27
C ARG A 106 -3.66 24.29 -16.60
N THR A 107 -3.44 25.30 -17.46
CA THR A 107 -2.69 25.13 -18.72
C THR A 107 -1.20 24.91 -18.48
N GLY A 108 -0.70 25.20 -17.28
CA GLY A 108 0.71 25.03 -16.93
C GLY A 108 1.24 23.62 -17.20
N ALA A 109 0.39 22.60 -17.01
CA ALA A 109 0.73 21.21 -17.35
C ALA A 109 0.99 21.03 -18.86
N GLU A 110 0.28 21.76 -19.72
CA GLU A 110 0.37 21.64 -21.18
C GLU A 110 1.49 22.53 -21.76
N ASP A 111 1.62 23.77 -21.27
CA ASP A 111 2.53 24.77 -21.83
C ASP A 111 3.87 24.89 -21.07
N GLY A 112 3.99 24.27 -19.89
CA GLY A 112 5.18 24.30 -19.04
C GLY A 112 5.49 25.65 -18.39
N THR A 113 4.66 26.68 -18.60
CA THR A 113 4.89 28.03 -18.09
C THR A 113 4.50 28.18 -16.62
N TYR A 114 3.55 27.36 -16.18
CA TYR A 114 2.96 27.40 -14.82
C TYR A 114 2.58 28.82 -14.36
N ALA A 115 2.09 29.65 -15.30
CA ALA A 115 1.67 31.02 -15.06
C ALA A 115 0.69 31.09 -13.87
N PHE A 116 0.92 32.04 -12.96
CA PHE A 116 0.09 32.17 -11.76
C PHE A 116 -0.10 33.63 -11.35
N GLY A 117 -1.23 33.92 -10.73
CA GLY A 117 -1.51 35.25 -10.20
C GLY A 117 -2.96 35.65 -10.39
N PRO A 118 -3.37 36.83 -9.89
CA PRO A 118 -4.77 37.26 -9.92
C PRO A 118 -5.27 37.57 -11.33
N GLY A 119 -4.39 37.58 -12.35
CA GLY A 119 -4.81 37.65 -13.75
C GLY A 119 -5.31 36.33 -14.34
N ILE A 120 -5.18 35.21 -13.60
CA ILE A 120 -5.77 33.92 -13.98
C ILE A 120 -7.18 33.83 -13.40
N GLU A 121 -8.16 33.71 -14.30
CA GLU A 121 -9.58 33.61 -13.95
C GLU A 121 -9.84 32.35 -13.09
N PRO A 122 -10.76 32.40 -12.10
CA PRO A 122 -10.99 31.31 -11.16
C PRO A 122 -11.25 29.94 -11.80
N GLU A 123 -11.99 29.90 -12.91
CA GLU A 123 -12.31 28.71 -13.70
C GLU A 123 -11.10 28.05 -14.36
N ASP A 124 -10.02 28.82 -14.60
CA ASP A 124 -8.80 28.40 -15.25
C ASP A 124 -7.68 28.01 -14.28
N ARG A 125 -7.94 28.07 -12.97
CA ARG A 125 -6.96 27.67 -11.95
C ARG A 125 -6.88 26.16 -11.80
N ALA A 126 -5.70 25.65 -11.47
CA ALA A 126 -5.44 24.22 -11.27
C ALA A 126 -6.08 23.68 -9.97
N HIS A 127 -6.06 24.46 -8.88
CA HIS A 127 -6.52 24.04 -7.54
C HIS A 127 -7.77 24.78 -7.11
N ARG A 128 -8.90 24.51 -7.78
CA ARG A 128 -10.16 25.20 -7.52
C ARG A 128 -10.77 24.70 -6.21
N GLU A 129 -11.32 25.63 -5.42
CA GLU A 129 -12.01 25.33 -4.16
C GLU A 129 -13.14 24.27 -4.25
N PRO A 130 -13.96 24.17 -5.32
CA PRO A 130 -14.93 23.07 -5.44
C PRO A 130 -14.29 21.71 -5.73
N ASP A 131 -13.05 21.65 -6.22
CA ASP A 131 -12.43 20.41 -6.70
C ASP A 131 -11.47 19.79 -5.68
N MET A 132 -10.86 20.58 -4.80
CA MET A 132 -9.88 20.12 -3.83
C MET A 132 -10.14 20.76 -2.46
N ALA A 133 -10.15 19.94 -1.42
CA ALA A 133 -10.31 20.41 -0.05
C ALA A 133 -9.07 21.22 0.39
N CYS A 134 -9.24 22.37 1.06
CA CYS A 134 -8.11 23.24 1.42
C CYS A 134 -7.03 22.50 2.23
N PHE A 135 -7.45 21.64 3.17
CA PHE A 135 -6.53 20.89 4.03
C PHE A 135 -5.72 19.80 3.29
N THR A 136 -5.94 19.60 1.98
CA THR A 136 -5.11 18.74 1.12
C THR A 136 -3.71 19.31 0.93
N CYS A 137 -3.58 20.64 0.86
CA CYS A 137 -2.28 21.31 0.78
C CYS A 137 -1.79 21.68 2.19
N HIS A 138 -2.70 22.08 3.07
CA HIS A 138 -2.37 22.54 4.42
C HIS A 138 -2.28 21.38 5.41
N LEU A 139 -1.34 20.45 5.22
CA LEU A 139 -1.04 19.40 6.19
C LEU A 139 0.44 19.02 6.13
N SER A 140 1.03 18.69 7.28
CA SER A 140 2.42 18.21 7.33
C SER A 140 2.52 16.71 7.10
N TRP A 141 1.67 15.95 7.79
CA TRP A 141 1.61 14.48 7.71
C TRP A 141 0.18 13.98 7.93
N THR A 142 -0.10 12.77 7.44
CA THR A 142 -1.38 12.07 7.63
C THR A 142 -1.15 10.89 8.57
N THR A 143 -1.99 10.72 9.60
CA THR A 143 -1.91 9.48 10.41
C THR A 143 -2.39 8.34 9.53
N SER A 144 -1.52 7.42 9.14
CA SER A 144 -1.92 6.16 8.50
C SER A 144 -1.72 5.00 9.46
N CYS A 145 -2.65 4.03 9.42
CA CYS A 145 -2.54 2.78 10.16
C CYS A 145 -2.46 1.64 9.16
N GLY A 146 -1.26 1.07 8.99
CA GLY A 146 -1.03 -0.04 8.06
C GLY A 146 -1.81 -1.29 8.47
N GLY A 147 -2.05 -1.49 9.76
CA GLY A 147 -2.98 -2.51 10.23
C GLY A 147 -2.91 -2.74 11.74
N CYS A 148 -3.95 -3.38 12.27
CA CYS A 148 -4.07 -3.80 13.64
C CYS A 148 -4.32 -5.31 13.68
N HIS A 149 -3.53 -5.99 14.50
CA HIS A 149 -3.79 -7.37 14.82
C HIS A 149 -4.78 -7.43 16.00
N LEU A 150 -5.84 -8.22 15.83
CA LEU A 150 -6.86 -8.49 16.83
C LEU A 150 -6.81 -9.98 17.22
N PRO A 151 -5.97 -10.36 18.20
CA PRO A 151 -6.01 -11.70 18.75
C PRO A 151 -7.21 -11.85 19.68
N ILE A 152 -8.07 -12.82 19.37
CA ILE A 152 -9.28 -13.15 20.13
C ILE A 152 -9.01 -14.37 21.00
N GLU A 153 -9.12 -14.20 22.32
CA GLU A 153 -8.87 -15.25 23.31
C GLU A 153 -10.18 -15.71 23.95
N ALA A 154 -10.61 -16.95 23.64
CA ALA A 154 -11.88 -17.53 24.11
C ALA A 154 -11.89 -17.92 25.61
N ASN A 155 -10.73 -17.87 26.27
CA ASN A 155 -10.56 -18.24 27.67
C ASN A 155 -10.59 -17.04 28.63
N TRP A 156 -10.69 -15.82 28.11
CA TRP A 156 -10.63 -14.60 28.92
C TRP A 156 -12.01 -14.00 29.13
N LYS A 157 -12.53 -14.14 30.35
CA LYS A 157 -13.79 -13.50 30.75
C LYS A 157 -13.55 -12.03 31.07
N THR A 158 -14.04 -11.13 30.23
CA THR A 158 -13.97 -9.68 30.46
C THR A 158 -15.37 -9.08 30.62
N LYS A 159 -15.47 -8.00 31.40
CA LYS A 159 -16.68 -7.18 31.44
C LYS A 159 -16.75 -6.35 30.17
N LEU A 160 -17.91 -6.31 29.51
CA LEU A 160 -18.11 -5.45 28.36
C LEU A 160 -18.01 -3.98 28.80
N HIS A 161 -17.19 -3.20 28.08
CA HIS A 161 -17.03 -1.76 28.34
C HIS A 161 -18.22 -0.92 27.83
N ARG A 162 -19.14 -1.51 27.06
CA ARG A 162 -20.38 -0.85 26.60
C ARG A 162 -21.56 -1.28 27.48
N TYR A 163 -22.34 -0.29 27.90
CA TYR A 163 -23.52 -0.34 28.79
C TYR A 163 -24.18 -1.73 28.88
N GLY A 164 -24.00 -2.42 30.02
CA GLY A 164 -24.69 -3.69 30.28
C GLY A 164 -24.20 -4.49 31.49
N GLY A 165 -22.95 -4.30 31.95
CA GLY A 165 -22.40 -5.09 33.07
C GLY A 165 -22.22 -6.58 32.76
N GLU A 166 -22.52 -6.98 31.52
CA GLU A 166 -22.38 -8.33 31.00
C GLU A 166 -20.91 -8.70 30.84
N THR A 167 -20.67 -10.01 30.78
CA THR A 167 -19.33 -10.56 30.58
C THR A 167 -19.30 -11.42 29.34
N THR A 168 -18.32 -11.20 28.48
CA THR A 168 -18.03 -12.06 27.32
C THR A 168 -16.80 -12.92 27.60
N ARG A 169 -16.72 -14.08 26.96
CA ARG A 169 -15.55 -14.98 27.00
C ARG A 169 -14.65 -14.89 25.77
N ASN A 170 -14.93 -14.00 24.82
CA ASN A 170 -14.07 -13.74 23.66
C ASN A 170 -13.49 -12.33 23.76
N PHE A 171 -12.33 -12.22 24.41
CA PHE A 171 -11.66 -10.93 24.55
C PHE A 171 -10.73 -10.69 23.36
N ALA A 172 -10.90 -9.56 22.69
CA ALA A 172 -10.00 -9.09 21.65
C ALA A 172 -9.17 -7.92 22.17
N THR A 173 -7.84 -8.04 22.14
CA THR A 173 -6.94 -6.89 22.36
C THR A 173 -6.71 -6.16 21.05
N TYR A 174 -6.52 -4.84 21.11
CA TYR A 174 -6.25 -4.01 19.94
C TYR A 174 -4.75 -3.72 19.85
N ASN A 175 -4.03 -4.40 18.94
CA ASN A 175 -2.58 -4.28 18.82
C ASN A 175 -2.19 -3.65 17.48
N PRO A 176 -1.82 -2.35 17.46
CA PRO A 176 -1.35 -1.71 16.25
C PRO A 176 -0.04 -2.33 15.77
N GLN A 177 -0.04 -2.88 14.55
CA GLN A 177 1.12 -3.52 13.94
C GLN A 177 1.96 -2.56 13.10
N VAL A 178 1.40 -1.49 12.55
CA VAL A 178 2.14 -0.35 11.98
C VAL A 178 1.29 0.90 12.13
N VAL A 179 1.81 1.92 12.80
CA VAL A 179 1.12 3.19 13.04
C VAL A 179 2.09 4.34 12.79
N ARG A 180 1.63 5.32 11.99
CA ARG A 180 2.32 6.59 11.73
C ARG A 180 3.65 6.46 10.97
N ASP A 181 3.60 5.81 9.83
CA ASP A 181 4.59 6.01 8.77
C ASP A 181 4.35 7.34 8.03
N GLN A 182 5.40 7.93 7.45
CA GLN A 182 5.27 9.13 6.61
C GLN A 182 4.53 8.76 5.31
N MET A 183 3.21 8.91 5.32
CA MET A 183 2.34 8.64 4.18
C MET A 183 1.51 9.88 3.84
N PHE A 184 1.43 10.16 2.56
CA PHE A 184 0.50 11.13 2.01
C PHE A 184 -0.17 10.49 0.81
N GLN A 185 -1.49 10.40 0.87
CA GLN A 185 -2.31 9.75 -0.14
C GLN A 185 -3.52 10.64 -0.40
N ILE A 186 -4.03 10.64 -1.62
CA ILE A 186 -5.21 11.41 -2.00
C ILE A 186 -6.19 10.55 -2.77
N GLY A 187 -7.46 10.91 -2.71
CA GLY A 187 -8.53 10.26 -3.45
C GLY A 187 -9.77 11.13 -3.48
N ARG A 188 -10.90 10.54 -3.87
CA ARG A 188 -12.20 11.24 -3.90
C ARG A 188 -12.83 11.21 -2.51
N HIS A 189 -13.22 12.38 -2.02
CA HIS A 189 -14.05 12.52 -0.84
C HIS A 189 -15.47 12.02 -1.12
N GLN A 190 -16.27 11.83 -0.08
CA GLN A 190 -17.69 11.46 -0.18
C GLN A 190 -18.54 12.46 -0.99
N THR A 191 -19.66 11.99 -1.55
CA THR A 191 -20.52 12.76 -2.46
C THR A 191 -21.11 14.02 -1.83
N THR A 192 -21.45 14.00 -0.53
CA THR A 192 -21.98 15.18 0.16
C THR A 192 -20.97 16.32 0.32
N LYS A 193 -19.68 16.04 0.07
CA LYS A 193 -18.59 17.03 0.02
C LYS A 193 -18.16 17.34 -1.41
N GLY A 194 -19.04 17.08 -2.40
CA GLY A 194 -18.81 17.38 -3.81
C GLY A 194 -17.78 16.47 -4.49
N ASN A 195 -17.46 15.32 -3.88
CA ASN A 195 -16.39 14.43 -4.35
C ASN A 195 -15.02 15.11 -4.47
N GLN A 196 -14.73 16.14 -3.66
CA GLN A 196 -13.46 16.84 -3.69
C GLN A 196 -12.26 15.90 -3.56
N ILE A 197 -11.12 16.28 -4.15
CA ILE A 197 -9.83 15.68 -3.84
C ILE A 197 -9.51 16.00 -2.38
N ALA A 198 -9.18 14.98 -1.61
CA ALA A 198 -8.83 15.11 -0.20
C ALA A 198 -7.77 14.08 0.20
N PRO A 199 -7.02 14.33 1.29
CA PRO A 199 -6.18 13.32 1.92
C PRO A 199 -7.00 12.09 2.25
N VAL A 200 -6.44 10.93 1.91
CA VAL A 200 -6.94 9.61 2.26
C VAL A 200 -5.90 8.94 3.14
N ARG A 201 -6.36 8.10 4.06
CA ARG A 201 -5.48 7.24 4.86
C ARG A 201 -6.03 5.83 4.92
N SER A 202 -5.15 4.86 5.15
CA SER A 202 -5.56 3.57 5.68
C SER A 202 -6.14 3.76 7.09
N THR A 203 -7.41 3.39 7.27
CA THR A 203 -8.21 3.53 8.50
C THR A 203 -8.54 2.18 9.11
N SER A 204 -7.51 1.54 9.66
CA SER A 204 -7.58 0.23 10.34
C SER A 204 -7.77 -0.94 9.39
N ALA A 205 -6.66 -1.50 8.92
CA ALA A 205 -6.67 -2.88 8.45
C ALA A 205 -6.90 -3.83 9.61
N LEU A 206 -7.87 -4.71 9.48
CA LEU A 206 -8.08 -5.77 10.45
C LEU A 206 -7.30 -6.99 10.00
N VAL A 207 -6.50 -7.53 10.90
CA VAL A 207 -5.84 -8.82 10.76
C VAL A 207 -6.23 -9.61 11.99
N LEU A 208 -6.96 -10.71 11.82
CA LEU A 208 -7.62 -11.40 12.93
C LEU A 208 -6.91 -12.71 13.24
N SER A 209 -6.74 -13.02 14.52
CA SER A 209 -6.38 -14.36 14.98
C SER A 209 -7.34 -14.79 16.08
N SER A 210 -7.54 -16.08 16.26
CA SER A 210 -8.33 -16.57 17.39
C SER A 210 -7.77 -17.85 17.99
N THR A 211 -7.81 -17.89 19.32
CA THR A 211 -7.50 -19.05 20.15
C THR A 211 -8.77 -19.53 20.85
N ASN A 212 -9.13 -20.81 20.69
CA ASN A 212 -10.32 -21.37 21.31
C ASN A 212 -10.07 -21.86 22.75
N ILE A 213 -11.10 -22.41 23.41
CA ILE A 213 -11.04 -22.90 24.81
C ILE A 213 -9.99 -24.01 25.01
N ASN A 214 -9.73 -24.82 24.00
CA ASN A 214 -8.74 -25.90 24.01
C ASN A 214 -7.30 -25.38 23.78
N ARG A 215 -7.11 -24.07 23.68
CA ARG A 215 -5.85 -23.42 23.31
C ARG A 215 -5.37 -23.85 21.91
N GLU A 216 -6.31 -24.02 20.99
CA GLU A 216 -6.05 -24.23 19.56
C GLU A 216 -6.13 -22.88 18.84
N ARG A 217 -5.15 -22.58 17.99
CA ARG A 217 -5.15 -21.41 17.12
C ARG A 217 -5.98 -21.76 15.88
N ILE A 218 -7.23 -21.32 15.86
CA ILE A 218 -8.22 -21.76 14.84
C ILE A 218 -8.09 -21.02 13.52
N TYR A 219 -7.56 -19.80 13.54
CA TYR A 219 -7.08 -19.07 12.37
C TYR A 219 -6.05 -18.04 12.81
N ILE A 220 -5.09 -17.76 11.93
CA ILE A 220 -3.99 -16.84 12.21
C ILE A 220 -3.91 -15.74 11.18
N GLN A 221 -3.82 -14.51 11.65
CA GLN A 221 -3.55 -13.31 10.87
C GLN A 221 -4.36 -13.18 9.58
N GLN A 222 -5.66 -13.44 9.67
CA GLN A 222 -6.59 -13.44 8.56
C GLN A 222 -7.28 -12.07 8.40
N PRO A 223 -7.11 -11.37 7.27
CA PRO A 223 -7.91 -10.20 6.97
C PRO A 223 -9.33 -10.60 6.55
N PRO A 224 -10.39 -9.93 7.04
CA PRO A 224 -11.74 -10.18 6.55
C PRO A 224 -11.95 -9.64 5.12
N ILE A 225 -13.11 -9.96 4.54
CA ILE A 225 -13.56 -9.43 3.25
C ILE A 225 -14.71 -8.46 3.53
N ALA A 226 -14.66 -7.26 2.94
CA ALA A 226 -15.73 -6.29 3.09
C ALA A 226 -17.03 -6.82 2.49
N SER A 227 -18.15 -6.33 3.00
CA SER A 227 -19.46 -6.76 2.53
C SER A 227 -19.78 -6.34 1.09
N SER A 228 -19.04 -5.38 0.52
CA SER A 228 -19.09 -5.00 -0.90
C SER A 228 -18.15 -5.82 -1.78
N GLY A 229 -17.43 -6.79 -1.21
CA GLY A 229 -16.48 -7.65 -1.91
C GLY A 229 -15.04 -7.18 -1.87
N PHE A 230 -14.78 -5.88 -1.67
CA PHE A 230 -13.41 -5.37 -1.55
C PHE A 230 -12.66 -5.88 -0.32
N SER A 231 -11.33 -5.71 -0.34
CA SER A 231 -10.49 -5.95 0.83
C SER A 231 -10.96 -5.13 2.03
N SER A 232 -10.84 -5.71 3.23
CA SER A 232 -11.05 -4.99 4.49
C SER A 232 -9.88 -4.09 4.90
N GLN A 233 -8.82 -3.99 4.10
CA GLN A 233 -7.78 -2.98 4.23
C GLN A 233 -8.42 -1.60 3.97
N ALA A 234 -9.18 -1.09 4.94
CA ALA A 234 -10.09 0.01 4.71
C ALA A 234 -9.37 1.35 4.60
N PHE A 235 -9.82 2.19 3.67
CA PHE A 235 -9.36 3.57 3.53
C PHE A 235 -10.50 4.55 3.81
N ALA A 236 -10.16 5.77 4.19
CA ALA A 236 -11.16 6.83 4.28
C ALA A 236 -10.54 8.21 3.99
N PRO A 237 -11.31 9.12 3.37
CA PRO A 237 -11.01 10.54 3.40
C PRO A 237 -10.83 11.01 4.84
N HIS A 238 -9.77 11.76 5.09
CA HIS A 238 -9.34 12.13 6.43
C HIS A 238 -9.05 13.61 6.54
N PHE A 239 -9.67 14.25 7.53
CA PHE A 239 -9.26 15.57 8.00
C PHE A 239 -8.07 15.40 8.94
N PRO A 240 -6.87 15.92 8.60
CA PRO A 240 -5.68 15.72 9.40
C PRO A 240 -5.64 16.66 10.61
N HIS A 241 -5.03 16.21 11.72
CA HIS A 241 -4.80 17.06 12.91
C HIS A 241 -3.57 17.99 12.75
N THR A 242 -3.06 18.13 11.53
CA THR A 242 -1.79 18.78 11.21
C THR A 242 -1.98 19.97 10.28
N VAL A 243 -3.17 20.57 10.28
CA VAL A 243 -3.45 21.76 9.49
C VAL A 243 -2.62 22.94 9.99
N ARG A 244 -1.69 23.41 9.16
CA ARG A 244 -0.64 24.40 9.49
C ARG A 244 -0.38 25.34 8.32
N LEU A 245 0.34 26.42 8.62
CA LEU A 245 0.71 27.46 7.63
C LEU A 245 2.13 27.27 7.06
N THR A 246 2.99 26.51 7.74
CA THR A 246 4.43 26.40 7.45
C THR A 246 4.80 25.04 6.88
N GLU A 247 4.54 23.95 7.60
CA GLU A 247 4.82 22.59 7.14
C GLU A 247 3.67 22.07 6.25
N THR A 248 3.54 22.66 5.07
CA THR A 248 2.50 22.35 4.08
C THR A 248 3.05 21.51 2.93
N LYS A 249 2.16 20.96 2.10
CA LYS A 249 2.54 20.22 0.89
C LYS A 249 3.05 21.13 -0.20
N THR A 250 4.04 20.66 -0.93
CA THR A 250 4.63 21.35 -2.08
C THR A 250 4.15 20.75 -3.40
N CYS A 251 4.65 21.24 -4.53
CA CYS A 251 4.21 20.78 -5.85
C CYS A 251 4.69 19.34 -6.09
N THR A 252 5.92 19.03 -5.68
CA THR A 252 6.53 17.69 -5.84
C THR A 252 5.95 16.62 -4.91
N ASP A 253 5.16 17.00 -3.89
CA ASP A 253 4.37 16.05 -3.10
C ASP A 253 3.18 15.46 -3.89
N CYS A 254 2.72 16.16 -4.93
CA CYS A 254 1.50 15.84 -5.68
C CYS A 254 1.71 15.56 -7.18
N HIS A 255 2.83 16.03 -7.75
CA HIS A 255 3.14 15.98 -9.18
C HIS A 255 4.57 15.52 -9.42
N LEU A 256 4.89 15.08 -10.65
CA LEU A 256 6.25 14.61 -10.97
C LEU A 256 7.30 15.69 -10.73
N SER A 257 8.37 15.34 -10.04
CA SER A 257 9.49 16.24 -9.74
C SER A 257 10.37 16.43 -10.97
N GLU A 258 10.77 17.68 -11.27
CA GLU A 258 11.79 17.98 -12.28
C GLU A 258 13.13 17.28 -11.99
N ALA A 259 13.44 17.05 -10.71
CA ALA A 259 14.64 16.35 -10.27
C ALA A 259 14.54 14.81 -10.44
N GLU A 260 13.40 14.29 -10.91
CA GLU A 260 13.12 12.87 -11.15
C GLU A 260 13.32 11.98 -9.90
N ASP A 261 13.02 12.53 -8.71
CA ASP A 261 13.33 11.90 -7.42
C ASP A 261 12.11 11.49 -6.58
N ASN A 262 10.89 11.56 -7.15
CA ASN A 262 9.65 11.38 -6.39
C ASN A 262 8.74 10.25 -6.90
N ASN A 263 9.25 9.29 -7.68
CA ASN A 263 8.44 8.19 -8.22
C ASN A 263 7.73 7.36 -7.12
N ALA A 264 8.44 7.08 -6.02
CA ALA A 264 7.88 6.37 -4.87
C ALA A 264 6.81 7.19 -4.11
N ILE A 265 7.00 8.51 -4.03
CA ILE A 265 6.04 9.43 -3.43
C ILE A 265 4.75 9.43 -4.24
N MET A 266 4.85 9.50 -5.57
CA MET A 266 3.70 9.42 -6.46
C MET A 266 2.97 8.08 -6.36
N ALA A 267 3.69 6.96 -6.21
CA ALA A 267 3.08 5.65 -5.96
C ALA A 267 2.26 5.65 -4.66
N GLN A 268 2.81 6.20 -3.58
CA GLN A 268 2.11 6.35 -2.30
C GLN A 268 0.89 7.27 -2.41
N LEU A 269 1.06 8.42 -3.09
CA LEU A 269 0.05 9.46 -3.31
C LEU A 269 -1.20 8.89 -3.98
N LEU A 270 -1.00 8.10 -5.03
CA LEU A 270 -2.04 7.51 -5.86
C LEU A 270 -2.64 6.22 -5.29
N LEU A 271 -2.26 5.82 -4.07
CA LEU A 271 -2.72 4.59 -3.41
C LEU A 271 -2.33 3.30 -4.15
N LEU A 272 -1.28 3.34 -4.98
CA LEU A 272 -0.71 2.15 -5.64
C LEU A 272 0.12 1.30 -4.67
N GLY A 273 0.41 1.83 -3.47
CA GLY A 273 1.26 1.19 -2.48
C GLY A 273 2.74 1.29 -2.83
N THR A 274 3.57 1.10 -1.81
CA THR A 274 5.05 1.16 -1.93
C THR A 274 5.71 -0.12 -1.45
N ASN A 275 4.93 -1.15 -1.11
CA ASN A 275 5.33 -2.42 -0.50
C ASN A 275 6.09 -2.32 0.84
N PHE A 276 6.44 -1.12 1.29
CA PHE A 276 7.28 -0.89 2.47
C PHE A 276 6.59 -1.32 3.76
N VAL A 277 5.28 -1.06 3.85
CA VAL A 277 4.50 -1.47 5.01
C VAL A 277 3.85 -2.84 4.81
N ASN A 278 4.32 -3.70 3.91
CA ASN A 278 3.69 -5.02 3.76
C ASN A 278 3.87 -5.89 5.01
N PHE A 279 2.95 -6.84 5.20
CA PHE A 279 2.93 -7.73 6.36
C PHE A 279 3.15 -9.19 5.96
N VAL A 280 4.34 -9.73 6.25
CA VAL A 280 4.69 -11.12 5.95
C VAL A 280 3.94 -12.10 6.86
N GLY A 281 3.71 -11.70 8.11
CA GLY A 281 2.96 -12.50 9.08
C GLY A 281 3.85 -13.43 9.92
N MET A 282 3.20 -14.42 10.51
CA MET A 282 3.69 -15.35 11.52
C MET A 282 4.75 -16.29 10.95
N ASN A 283 4.53 -16.69 9.69
CA ASN A 283 5.37 -17.57 8.93
C ASN A 283 5.81 -16.87 7.65
N ALA A 284 7.08 -17.00 7.29
CA ALA A 284 7.54 -16.72 5.94
C ALA A 284 7.35 -17.98 5.10
N TRP A 285 6.64 -17.87 3.99
CA TRP A 285 6.39 -19.00 3.08
C TRP A 285 7.46 -19.04 2.00
N VAL A 286 8.21 -20.14 1.97
CA VAL A 286 9.37 -20.33 1.12
C VAL A 286 9.08 -21.42 0.09
N GLY A 287 9.14 -21.10 -1.19
CA GLY A 287 9.10 -22.09 -2.27
C GLY A 287 10.45 -22.77 -2.41
N LEU A 288 10.45 -24.09 -2.59
CA LEU A 288 11.63 -24.94 -2.62
C LEU A 288 11.73 -25.70 -3.94
N ASP A 289 12.87 -26.35 -4.18
CA ASP A 289 13.07 -27.25 -5.32
C ASP A 289 12.24 -28.54 -5.28
N ASN A 290 11.64 -28.86 -4.12
CA ASN A 290 10.89 -30.09 -3.86
C ASN A 290 9.55 -29.89 -3.13
N GLY A 291 9.09 -28.65 -2.97
CA GLY A 291 7.96 -28.33 -2.11
C GLY A 291 7.88 -26.86 -1.75
N PHE A 292 7.19 -26.57 -0.66
CA PHE A 292 7.27 -25.28 0.01
C PHE A 292 7.25 -25.47 1.53
N GLU A 293 7.74 -24.47 2.26
CA GLU A 293 7.90 -24.54 3.71
C GLU A 293 7.40 -23.25 4.38
N ALA A 294 6.60 -23.41 5.42
CA ALA A 294 6.20 -22.35 6.33
C ALA A 294 7.24 -22.22 7.44
N VAL A 295 8.11 -21.22 7.36
CA VAL A 295 9.15 -20.98 8.38
C VAL A 295 8.62 -20.02 9.43
N ARG A 296 8.63 -20.42 10.70
CA ARG A 296 8.14 -19.58 11.81
C ARG A 296 9.11 -18.43 12.10
N VAL A 297 8.67 -17.19 11.85
CA VAL A 297 9.57 -16.00 11.93
C VAL A 297 9.25 -15.01 13.05
N THR A 298 8.09 -15.11 13.70
CA THR A 298 7.70 -14.21 14.80
C THR A 298 7.41 -14.97 16.10
N GLU A 299 7.23 -14.20 17.18
CA GLU A 299 6.50 -14.66 18.37
C GLU A 299 5.00 -14.82 18.09
N TRP A 300 4.28 -15.54 18.97
CA TRP A 300 2.81 -15.59 18.94
C TRP A 300 2.20 -14.43 19.73
N ASP A 301 2.72 -14.23 20.94
CA ASP A 301 2.26 -13.22 21.87
C ASP A 301 2.50 -11.81 21.33
N GLU A 302 1.76 -10.85 21.89
CA GLU A 302 1.88 -9.45 21.51
C GLU A 302 2.87 -8.69 22.39
N PRO A 303 3.71 -7.81 21.80
CA PRO A 303 3.79 -7.49 20.38
C PRO A 303 4.42 -8.63 19.55
N GLN A 304 3.83 -9.01 18.41
CA GLN A 304 4.34 -10.08 17.52
C GLN A 304 5.70 -9.72 16.88
N ALA A 305 6.76 -9.77 17.68
CA ALA A 305 8.11 -9.40 17.28
C ALA A 305 8.72 -10.48 16.37
N VAL A 306 9.43 -10.05 15.32
CA VAL A 306 10.25 -10.95 14.51
C VAL A 306 11.41 -11.47 15.36
N LEU A 307 11.64 -12.78 15.35
CA LEU A 307 12.65 -13.44 16.16
C LEU A 307 14.05 -12.87 15.85
N GLY A 308 14.80 -12.59 16.91
CA GLY A 308 16.13 -11.98 16.86
C GLY A 308 16.17 -10.45 16.60
N SER A 309 15.05 -9.82 16.25
CA SER A 309 14.99 -8.39 15.94
C SER A 309 15.21 -7.47 17.13
N TYR A 310 15.43 -6.18 16.86
CA TYR A 310 15.46 -5.10 17.85
C TYR A 310 14.24 -5.16 18.77
N LEU A 311 13.03 -5.27 18.23
CA LEU A 311 11.83 -5.33 19.06
C LEU A 311 11.82 -6.58 19.94
N HIS A 312 12.23 -7.73 19.40
CA HIS A 312 12.31 -8.97 20.17
C HIS A 312 13.26 -8.85 21.37
N LYS A 313 14.42 -8.19 21.18
CA LYS A 313 15.39 -7.93 22.25
C LYS A 313 14.80 -7.17 23.43
N TYR A 314 13.92 -6.20 23.18
CA TYR A 314 13.35 -5.36 24.24
C TYR A 314 12.00 -5.86 24.77
N ALA A 315 11.16 -6.45 23.91
CA ALA A 315 9.86 -6.99 24.31
C ALA A 315 9.97 -8.36 24.98
N TYR A 316 10.95 -9.19 24.56
CA TYR A 316 11.16 -10.55 25.06
C TYR A 316 12.64 -10.84 25.30
N PRO A 317 13.31 -10.14 26.24
CA PRO A 317 14.77 -10.23 26.40
C PRO A 317 15.28 -11.65 26.68
N ASP A 318 14.55 -12.45 27.46
CA ASP A 318 14.94 -13.84 27.72
C ASP A 318 14.79 -14.73 26.48
N TYR A 319 13.71 -14.56 25.70
CA TYR A 319 13.49 -15.33 24.47
C TYR A 319 14.47 -14.93 23.37
N TRP A 320 14.83 -13.65 23.34
CA TRP A 320 15.89 -13.15 22.47
C TRP A 320 17.23 -13.77 22.82
N ARG A 321 17.61 -13.86 24.11
CA ARG A 321 18.86 -14.55 24.50
C ARG A 321 18.81 -16.02 24.11
N MET A 322 17.71 -16.73 24.37
CA MET A 322 17.59 -18.13 23.95
C MET A 322 17.75 -18.30 22.43
N HIS A 323 17.14 -17.41 21.64
CA HIS A 323 17.29 -17.43 20.19
C HIS A 323 18.73 -17.15 19.74
N VAL A 324 19.37 -16.12 20.31
CA VAL A 324 20.70 -15.65 19.87
C VAL A 324 21.84 -16.49 20.43
N GLU A 325 21.77 -16.86 21.70
CA GLU A 325 22.85 -17.52 22.45
C GLU A 325 22.70 -19.06 22.40
N ASP A 326 21.50 -19.60 22.61
CA ASP A 326 21.30 -21.06 22.68
C ASP A 326 21.02 -21.69 21.30
N ASN A 327 20.35 -20.96 20.41
CA ASN A 327 19.96 -21.43 19.08
C ASN A 327 20.84 -20.90 17.94
N ASP A 328 21.85 -20.09 18.23
CA ASP A 328 22.72 -19.44 17.22
C ASP A 328 21.90 -18.75 16.11
N ARG A 329 20.78 -18.13 16.50
CA ARG A 329 19.82 -17.45 15.63
C ARG A 329 19.09 -18.36 14.61
N GLU A 330 19.21 -19.68 14.73
CA GLU A 330 18.51 -20.62 13.88
C GLU A 330 17.02 -20.70 14.24
N LEU A 331 16.15 -20.55 13.24
CA LEU A 331 14.71 -20.81 13.30
C LEU A 331 14.48 -22.31 13.15
N LYS A 332 14.81 -23.07 14.20
CA LYS A 332 14.65 -24.54 14.22
C LYS A 332 13.35 -24.98 14.88
N ASP A 333 12.99 -26.24 14.68
CA ASP A 333 11.89 -26.88 15.39
C ASP A 333 12.28 -27.11 16.86
N TRP A 334 11.47 -26.60 17.78
CA TRP A 334 11.66 -26.82 19.21
C TRP A 334 10.41 -26.46 20.02
N THR A 335 10.37 -26.91 21.27
CA THR A 335 9.31 -26.52 22.21
C THR A 335 9.92 -25.70 23.34
N ARG A 336 9.45 -24.46 23.49
CA ARG A 336 9.88 -23.54 24.54
C ARG A 336 8.94 -23.63 25.74
N GLY A 337 9.48 -23.87 26.93
CA GLY A 337 8.73 -23.93 28.19
C GLY A 337 9.47 -24.75 29.24
N LYS A 338 9.05 -24.69 30.50
CA LYS A 338 9.57 -25.51 31.60
C LYS A 338 8.42 -26.23 32.29
N THR A 339 8.55 -27.54 32.50
CA THR A 339 7.54 -28.37 33.16
C THR A 339 7.42 -28.05 34.65
N PHE A 340 8.52 -27.65 35.29
CA PHE A 340 8.60 -27.32 36.71
C PHE A 340 9.43 -26.05 36.91
N ASP A 341 9.03 -25.19 37.83
CA ASP A 341 9.87 -24.09 38.31
C ASP A 341 10.83 -24.57 39.43
N GLY A 342 11.60 -23.63 40.00
CA GLY A 342 12.52 -23.93 41.11
C GLY A 342 11.84 -24.43 42.38
N ASP A 343 10.52 -24.24 42.50
CA ASP A 343 9.70 -24.63 43.64
C ASP A 343 8.93 -25.94 43.38
N LEU A 344 9.21 -26.64 42.26
CA LEU A 344 8.48 -27.82 41.79
C LEU A 344 6.97 -27.58 41.63
N SER A 345 6.55 -26.31 41.54
CA SER A 345 5.21 -25.96 41.09
C SER A 345 5.13 -26.31 39.59
N GLY A 346 3.96 -26.75 39.12
CA GLY A 346 3.79 -27.30 37.76
C GLY A 346 4.03 -26.30 36.63
N GLU A 347 3.31 -26.44 35.51
CA GLU A 347 3.48 -25.54 34.35
C GLU A 347 3.25 -24.06 34.74
N THR A 348 4.35 -23.30 34.91
CA THR A 348 4.30 -21.87 35.25
C THR A 348 4.12 -20.98 34.02
N LYS A 349 4.43 -21.51 32.82
CA LYS A 349 4.14 -20.89 31.51
C LYS A 349 3.74 -21.98 30.50
N ALA A 350 2.85 -21.65 29.57
CA ALA A 350 2.44 -22.58 28.52
C ALA A 350 3.62 -22.94 27.61
N PHE A 351 3.70 -24.20 27.18
CA PHE A 351 4.64 -24.64 26.16
C PHE A 351 4.29 -24.02 24.80
N GLU A 352 5.26 -23.38 24.15
CA GLU A 352 5.15 -22.87 22.78
C GLU A 352 5.91 -23.80 21.84
N GLN A 353 5.21 -24.33 20.84
CA GLN A 353 5.84 -25.14 19.78
C GLN A 353 6.22 -24.26 18.60
N PHE A 354 7.51 -24.25 18.26
CA PHE A 354 8.04 -23.74 17.01
C PHE A 354 8.21 -24.93 16.05
N ALA A 355 7.64 -24.81 14.87
CA ALA A 355 7.73 -25.82 13.84
C ALA A 355 7.73 -25.16 12.47
N ASN A 356 8.71 -25.52 11.65
CA ASN A 356 8.72 -25.24 10.24
C ASN A 356 8.01 -26.39 9.51
N VAL A 357 6.96 -26.06 8.76
CA VAL A 357 6.05 -27.05 8.18
C VAL A 357 6.32 -27.12 6.69
N HIS A 358 6.75 -28.29 6.23
CA HIS A 358 7.07 -28.55 4.83
C HIS A 358 5.94 -29.34 4.16
N GLU A 359 5.55 -28.90 2.97
CA GLU A 359 4.65 -29.61 2.07
C GLU A 359 5.40 -29.95 0.78
N GLY A 360 5.47 -31.24 0.44
CA GLY A 360 6.16 -31.71 -0.74
C GLY A 360 5.29 -31.55 -2.00
N THR A 361 5.92 -31.17 -3.10
CA THR A 361 5.29 -31.05 -4.42
C THR A 361 5.94 -32.02 -5.41
N ARG A 362 5.33 -32.23 -6.58
CA ARG A 362 5.92 -33.11 -7.60
C ARG A 362 7.19 -32.55 -8.23
N ASP A 363 7.33 -31.24 -8.23
CA ASP A 363 8.45 -30.49 -8.78
C ASP A 363 8.53 -29.13 -8.05
N SER A 364 9.61 -28.41 -8.29
CA SER A 364 9.99 -27.13 -7.73
C SER A 364 8.90 -26.04 -7.72
N VAL A 365 8.75 -25.40 -6.56
CA VAL A 365 7.88 -24.24 -6.34
C VAL A 365 8.67 -22.95 -6.54
N ARG A 366 8.52 -22.33 -7.72
CA ARG A 366 9.21 -21.08 -8.07
C ARG A 366 8.38 -19.82 -7.84
N CYS A 367 7.08 -19.95 -7.67
CA CYS A 367 6.21 -18.84 -7.24
C CYS A 367 5.10 -19.38 -6.34
N LEU A 368 4.83 -18.62 -5.29
CA LEU A 368 3.78 -18.87 -4.33
C LEU A 368 3.25 -17.55 -3.78
N GLN A 369 1.95 -17.47 -3.50
CA GLN A 369 1.33 -16.28 -2.92
C GLN A 369 0.29 -16.70 -1.88
N MET A 370 0.51 -16.27 -0.63
CA MET A 370 -0.49 -16.35 0.42
C MET A 370 -1.59 -15.30 0.17
N ARG A 371 -2.85 -15.70 0.33
CA ARG A 371 -4.00 -14.80 0.31
C ARG A 371 -5.08 -15.34 1.24
N GLY A 372 -5.21 -14.71 2.39
CA GLY A 372 -6.13 -15.17 3.43
C GLY A 372 -5.70 -16.56 3.94
N GLU A 373 -6.66 -17.50 3.93
CA GLU A 373 -6.48 -18.85 4.47
C GLU A 373 -5.85 -19.82 3.47
N TYR A 374 -5.54 -19.34 2.25
CA TYR A 374 -4.99 -20.16 1.18
C TYR A 374 -3.60 -19.69 0.76
N ILE A 375 -2.81 -20.62 0.24
CA ILE A 375 -1.60 -20.34 -0.53
C ILE A 375 -1.72 -20.91 -1.94
N PHE A 376 -1.46 -20.05 -2.92
CA PHE A 376 -1.54 -20.33 -4.36
C PHE A 376 -0.14 -20.66 -4.85
N VAL A 377 0.04 -21.79 -5.54
CA VAL A 377 1.36 -22.37 -5.80
C VAL A 377 1.48 -22.80 -7.27
N ALA A 378 2.58 -22.43 -7.92
CA ALA A 378 3.00 -22.97 -9.21
C ALA A 378 4.12 -24.00 -8.98
N GLU A 379 3.85 -25.26 -9.30
CA GLU A 379 4.64 -26.43 -8.91
C GLU A 379 5.42 -27.05 -10.07
N GLY A 380 5.82 -26.28 -11.09
CA GLY A 380 6.48 -26.82 -12.28
C GLY A 380 5.61 -27.87 -12.97
N ARG A 381 6.15 -29.07 -13.21
CA ARG A 381 5.39 -30.22 -13.75
C ARG A 381 4.30 -30.75 -12.82
N GLY A 382 4.26 -30.27 -11.58
CA GLY A 382 3.15 -30.48 -10.68
C GLY A 382 1.89 -29.72 -11.10
N GLY A 383 1.99 -28.68 -11.92
CA GLY A 383 0.88 -27.82 -12.32
C GLY A 383 0.64 -26.68 -11.34
N PHE A 384 -0.61 -26.20 -11.27
CA PHE A 384 -1.04 -25.16 -10.33
C PHE A 384 -1.92 -25.74 -9.23
N ARG A 385 -1.75 -25.29 -7.99
CA ARG A 385 -2.56 -25.77 -6.86
C ARG A 385 -2.81 -24.68 -5.84
N VAL A 386 -3.97 -24.77 -5.17
CA VAL A 386 -4.30 -23.95 -4.01
C VAL A 386 -4.38 -24.83 -2.77
N TYR A 387 -3.60 -24.50 -1.75
CA TYR A 387 -3.56 -25.23 -0.47
C TYR A 387 -4.25 -24.42 0.63
N ASP A 388 -5.00 -25.09 1.49
CA ASP A 388 -5.55 -24.52 2.73
C ASP A 388 -4.48 -24.54 3.82
N ILE A 389 -4.18 -23.36 4.36
CA ILE A 389 -3.16 -23.13 5.40
C ILE A 389 -3.77 -22.58 6.69
N ALA A 390 -5.10 -22.58 6.85
CA ALA A 390 -5.80 -22.11 8.05
C ALA A 390 -5.32 -22.85 9.31
N SER A 391 -5.00 -24.13 9.15
CA SER A 391 -4.59 -25.05 10.23
C SER A 391 -3.10 -25.01 10.55
N ILE A 392 -2.31 -24.12 9.94
CA ILE A 392 -0.84 -24.13 10.08
C ILE A 392 -0.34 -24.04 11.53
N ALA A 393 -1.10 -23.37 12.39
CA ALA A 393 -0.82 -23.23 13.82
C ALA A 393 -1.81 -23.99 14.72
N ASN A 394 -2.72 -24.78 14.13
CA ASN A 394 -3.77 -25.48 14.84
C ASN A 394 -3.30 -26.87 15.30
N LYS A 395 -3.06 -27.01 16.60
CA LYS A 395 -2.65 -28.30 17.19
C LYS A 395 -3.76 -29.38 17.19
N GLY A 396 -5.01 -29.00 16.94
CA GLY A 396 -6.15 -29.92 16.85
C GLY A 396 -6.24 -30.65 15.52
N PHE A 397 -5.42 -30.26 14.52
CA PHE A 397 -5.35 -30.88 13.21
C PHE A 397 -4.01 -31.58 13.03
N SER A 398 -4.04 -32.81 12.52
CA SER A 398 -2.83 -33.59 12.24
C SER A 398 -2.09 -33.09 11.00
N GLU A 399 -2.84 -32.65 10.00
CA GLU A 399 -2.33 -32.10 8.75
C GLU A 399 -2.43 -30.56 8.81
N ARG A 400 -1.29 -29.90 8.63
CA ARG A 400 -1.16 -28.45 8.83
C ARG A 400 -1.36 -27.64 7.54
N ILE A 401 -1.13 -28.28 6.40
CA ILE A 401 -1.30 -27.75 5.06
C ILE A 401 -2.20 -28.76 4.35
N ILE A 402 -3.40 -28.36 3.96
CA ILE A 402 -4.47 -29.27 3.54
C ILE A 402 -4.71 -29.12 2.05
N THR A 403 -4.76 -30.24 1.33
CA THR A 403 -5.09 -30.29 -0.10
C THR A 403 -6.56 -30.62 -0.36
N ALA A 404 -7.15 -31.50 0.45
CA ALA A 404 -8.57 -31.83 0.39
C ALA A 404 -9.06 -32.27 1.78
N PRO A 405 -9.89 -31.46 2.48
CA PRO A 405 -10.27 -31.73 3.88
C PRO A 405 -11.13 -32.99 4.06
N PHE A 406 -11.79 -33.47 3.01
CA PHE A 406 -12.67 -34.66 3.07
C PHE A 406 -12.29 -35.72 2.03
N SER A 407 -12.20 -35.35 0.75
CA SER A 407 -11.89 -36.23 -0.37
C SER A 407 -11.66 -35.41 -1.64
N ALA A 408 -10.77 -35.87 -2.53
CA ALA A 408 -10.54 -35.30 -3.85
C ALA A 408 -11.82 -35.24 -4.72
N LEU A 409 -12.79 -36.15 -4.52
CA LEU A 409 -14.04 -36.15 -5.29
C LEU A 409 -14.95 -34.95 -4.96
N GLY A 410 -14.81 -34.40 -3.76
CA GLY A 410 -15.61 -33.28 -3.25
C GLY A 410 -14.86 -31.95 -3.16
N HIS A 411 -13.54 -31.96 -3.37
CA HIS A 411 -12.66 -30.80 -3.28
C HIS A 411 -11.40 -31.09 -4.10
N ASP A 412 -11.23 -30.38 -5.22
CA ASP A 412 -10.07 -30.49 -6.10
C ASP A 412 -9.60 -29.09 -6.50
N THR A 413 -8.57 -28.62 -5.82
CA THR A 413 -7.95 -27.31 -6.07
C THR A 413 -6.69 -27.44 -6.94
N HIS A 414 -6.49 -28.60 -7.57
CA HIS A 414 -5.36 -28.87 -8.44
C HIS A 414 -5.75 -28.72 -9.91
N VAL A 415 -4.99 -27.90 -10.63
CA VAL A 415 -5.09 -27.76 -12.08
C VAL A 415 -3.81 -28.30 -12.69
N SER A 416 -3.93 -29.40 -13.43
CA SER A 416 -2.79 -30.00 -14.14
C SER A 416 -2.31 -29.06 -15.25
N THR A 417 -0.99 -28.91 -15.39
CA THR A 417 -0.31 -28.21 -16.49
C THR A 417 0.99 -28.93 -16.84
N GLU A 418 1.56 -28.65 -18.01
CA GLU A 418 2.80 -29.28 -18.48
C GLU A 418 4.01 -28.84 -17.65
N ASN A 419 4.18 -27.54 -17.41
CA ASN A 419 5.23 -26.99 -16.54
C ASN A 419 4.94 -25.55 -16.05
N ALA A 420 4.13 -25.41 -15.01
CA ALA A 420 3.76 -24.13 -14.39
C ALA A 420 4.98 -23.46 -13.72
N THR A 421 5.49 -22.39 -14.32
CA THR A 421 6.71 -21.71 -13.83
C THR A 421 6.43 -20.64 -12.77
N CYS A 422 5.31 -19.95 -12.88
CA CYS A 422 4.93 -18.90 -11.95
C CYS A 422 3.43 -18.60 -12.02
N MET A 423 2.90 -17.85 -11.06
CA MET A 423 1.53 -17.36 -11.08
C MET A 423 1.44 -15.96 -10.45
N ALA A 424 0.41 -15.19 -10.81
CA ALA A 424 0.09 -13.91 -10.19
C ALA A 424 -1.41 -13.76 -9.91
N LEU A 425 -1.73 -13.07 -8.81
CA LEU A 425 -3.08 -12.60 -8.47
C LEU A 425 -3.10 -11.09 -8.64
N ALA A 426 -4.23 -10.52 -9.05
CA ALA A 426 -4.40 -9.05 -9.14
C ALA A 426 -4.21 -8.35 -7.78
N THR A 427 -4.45 -9.06 -6.68
CA THR A 427 -4.14 -8.63 -5.32
C THR A 427 -3.90 -9.82 -4.39
N ASN A 428 -3.02 -9.66 -3.40
CA ASN A 428 -2.84 -10.64 -2.33
C ASN A 428 -3.81 -10.42 -1.15
N GLN A 429 -4.64 -9.38 -1.21
CA GLN A 429 -5.69 -9.13 -0.23
C GLN A 429 -6.90 -10.05 -0.47
N PRO A 430 -7.53 -10.59 0.58
CA PRO A 430 -8.80 -11.30 0.44
C PRO A 430 -9.88 -10.40 -0.18
N ILE A 431 -10.53 -10.84 -1.26
CA ILE A 431 -11.66 -10.15 -1.90
C ILE A 431 -12.72 -11.16 -2.35
N ARG A 432 -13.92 -10.68 -2.67
CA ARG A 432 -15.02 -11.42 -3.29
C ARG A 432 -15.69 -10.58 -4.38
N PRO A 433 -15.24 -10.68 -5.65
CA PRO A 433 -15.80 -9.89 -6.73
C PRO A 433 -17.31 -10.06 -6.91
N ASP A 434 -17.84 -11.26 -6.64
CA ASP A 434 -19.27 -11.59 -6.76
C ASP A 434 -20.19 -10.79 -5.82
N ARG A 435 -19.67 -10.30 -4.67
CA ARG A 435 -20.42 -9.43 -3.75
C ARG A 435 -20.58 -7.99 -4.23
N ASN A 436 -19.78 -7.58 -5.21
CA ASN A 436 -19.80 -6.23 -5.77
C ASN A 436 -20.89 -6.11 -6.84
N THR A 437 -22.15 -6.40 -6.48
CA THR A 437 -23.27 -6.39 -7.43
C THR A 437 -23.61 -4.98 -7.93
N PRO A 438 -24.31 -4.81 -9.07
CA PRO A 438 -24.76 -3.50 -9.54
C PRO A 438 -25.52 -2.70 -8.48
N GLU A 439 -26.39 -3.35 -7.71
CA GLU A 439 -27.18 -2.72 -6.66
C GLU A 439 -26.28 -2.26 -5.50
N MET A 440 -25.29 -3.08 -5.10
CA MET A 440 -24.31 -2.70 -4.07
C MET A 440 -23.51 -1.47 -4.52
N ARG A 441 -23.05 -1.45 -5.78
CA ARG A 441 -22.30 -0.32 -6.35
C ARG A 441 -23.12 0.95 -6.41
N GLU A 442 -24.40 0.86 -6.80
CA GLU A 442 -25.29 2.02 -6.80
C GLU A 442 -25.48 2.57 -5.38
N MET A 443 -25.77 1.69 -4.42
CA MET A 443 -26.04 2.09 -3.05
C MET A 443 -24.81 2.66 -2.32
N ASN A 444 -23.60 2.11 -2.55
CA ASN A 444 -22.37 2.60 -1.93
C ASN A 444 -21.60 3.63 -2.79
N GLN A 445 -21.98 3.79 -4.06
CA GLN A 445 -21.26 4.59 -5.07
C GLN A 445 -19.81 4.16 -5.25
N GLU A 446 -19.58 2.84 -5.23
CA GLU A 446 -18.26 2.20 -5.40
C GLU A 446 -17.99 1.85 -6.88
N GLN A 447 -16.72 1.64 -7.23
CA GLN A 447 -16.32 1.16 -8.56
C GLN A 447 -16.64 -0.34 -8.73
N ALA A 448 -16.66 -0.80 -9.98
CA ALA A 448 -16.71 -2.22 -10.29
C ALA A 448 -15.31 -2.85 -10.16
N PHE A 449 -15.25 -4.13 -9.78
CA PHE A 449 -14.02 -4.91 -9.98
C PHE A 449 -13.69 -5.05 -11.47
N LEU A 450 -12.40 -5.02 -11.80
CA LEU A 450 -11.93 -5.45 -13.11
C LEU A 450 -12.04 -6.98 -13.22
N PRO A 451 -12.30 -7.55 -14.41
CA PRO A 451 -12.49 -9.00 -14.57
C PRO A 451 -11.29 -9.84 -14.10
N ILE A 452 -10.07 -9.33 -14.24
CA ILE A 452 -8.84 -10.02 -13.84
C ILE A 452 -8.79 -10.41 -12.35
N TYR A 453 -9.57 -9.73 -11.49
CA TYR A 453 -9.61 -10.02 -10.04
C TYR A 453 -10.25 -11.38 -9.68
N SER A 454 -10.94 -12.01 -10.63
CA SER A 454 -11.51 -13.35 -10.46
C SER A 454 -10.55 -14.48 -10.79
N TYR A 455 -9.42 -14.19 -11.45
CA TYR A 455 -8.52 -15.21 -11.97
C TYR A 455 -7.19 -15.24 -11.23
N ALA A 456 -6.63 -16.44 -11.06
CA ALA A 456 -5.19 -16.62 -11.00
C ALA A 456 -4.67 -16.66 -12.44
N ALA A 457 -3.62 -15.89 -12.73
CA ALA A 457 -2.92 -15.93 -14.01
C ALA A 457 -1.64 -16.76 -13.86
N ILE A 458 -1.59 -17.91 -14.54
CA ILE A 458 -0.49 -18.87 -14.45
C ILE A 458 0.33 -18.80 -15.73
N THR A 459 1.64 -18.68 -15.59
CA THR A 459 2.58 -18.88 -16.69
C THR A 459 3.10 -20.30 -16.66
N ASP A 460 3.02 -20.95 -17.82
CA ASP A 460 3.55 -22.27 -18.11
C ASP A 460 4.61 -22.14 -19.21
N SER A 461 5.75 -22.82 -19.04
CA SER A 461 6.87 -22.68 -19.98
C SER A 461 6.64 -23.37 -21.34
N GLU A 462 5.62 -24.22 -21.45
CA GLU A 462 5.29 -24.98 -22.64
C GLU A 462 3.91 -24.56 -23.19
N GLU A 463 2.91 -24.42 -22.32
CA GLU A 463 1.52 -24.09 -22.71
C GLU A 463 1.27 -22.57 -22.84
N GLY A 464 2.08 -21.72 -22.20
CA GLY A 464 1.91 -20.26 -22.18
C GLY A 464 1.08 -19.75 -21.01
N LEU A 465 0.01 -19.00 -21.27
CA LEU A 465 -0.87 -18.42 -20.25
C LEU A 465 -2.06 -19.33 -19.97
N ILE A 466 -2.27 -19.68 -18.70
CA ILE A 466 -3.45 -20.39 -18.22
C ILE A 466 -4.16 -19.48 -17.21
N LEU A 467 -5.49 -19.40 -17.29
CA LEU A 467 -6.32 -18.70 -16.31
C LEU A 467 -7.16 -19.70 -15.53
N VAL A 468 -7.29 -19.48 -14.22
CA VAL A 468 -8.15 -20.30 -13.34
C VAL A 468 -9.03 -19.36 -12.55
N ASP A 469 -10.35 -19.52 -12.60
CA ASP A 469 -11.28 -18.78 -11.74
C ASP A 469 -11.12 -19.28 -10.30
N ILE A 470 -10.80 -18.38 -9.38
CA ILE A 470 -10.52 -18.68 -7.97
C ILE A 470 -11.57 -18.12 -7.01
N ASN A 471 -12.73 -17.68 -7.51
CA ASN A 471 -13.77 -17.05 -6.68
C ASN A 471 -14.36 -18.04 -5.65
N THR A 472 -14.42 -19.33 -5.97
CA THR A 472 -14.89 -20.38 -5.05
C THR A 472 -14.04 -20.45 -3.78
N MET A 473 -12.75 -20.11 -3.86
CA MET A 473 -11.87 -20.07 -2.69
C MET A 473 -12.29 -19.03 -1.66
N ALA A 474 -13.10 -18.03 -2.02
CA ALA A 474 -13.53 -16.98 -1.10
C ALA A 474 -15.02 -17.04 -0.77
N ASP A 475 -15.80 -17.96 -1.36
CA ASP A 475 -17.25 -17.90 -1.29
C ASP A 475 -17.84 -18.48 0.01
N GLY A 476 -17.05 -19.29 0.72
CA GLY A 476 -17.42 -19.98 1.96
C GLY A 476 -18.09 -21.35 1.75
N GLU A 477 -18.09 -21.88 0.53
CA GLU A 477 -18.73 -23.14 0.14
C GLU A 477 -17.70 -24.20 -0.27
N PHE A 478 -17.10 -24.89 0.68
CA PHE A 478 -16.01 -25.84 0.41
C PHE A 478 -16.35 -27.01 -0.55
N ARG A 479 -17.64 -27.29 -0.80
CA ARG A 479 -18.09 -28.40 -1.67
C ARG A 479 -17.99 -28.09 -3.16
N ASN A 480 -17.84 -26.81 -3.53
CA ASN A 480 -17.73 -26.38 -4.93
C ASN A 480 -16.29 -26.03 -5.34
N ASN A 481 -15.31 -26.26 -4.46
CA ASN A 481 -13.89 -26.01 -4.70
C ASN A 481 -13.34 -27.04 -5.70
N LYS A 482 -13.72 -26.89 -6.97
CA LYS A 482 -13.28 -27.67 -8.12
C LYS A 482 -12.72 -26.66 -9.11
N LEU A 483 -11.40 -26.50 -9.09
CA LEU A 483 -10.73 -25.54 -9.93
C LEU A 483 -10.51 -26.13 -11.32
N ASP A 484 -10.92 -25.40 -12.33
CA ASP A 484 -10.78 -25.76 -13.73
C ASP A 484 -10.07 -24.63 -14.49
N ARG A 485 -9.43 -25.00 -15.59
CA ARG A 485 -8.88 -24.02 -16.55
C ARG A 485 -10.04 -23.25 -17.17
N ALA A 486 -9.89 -21.94 -17.29
CA ALA A 486 -10.84 -21.11 -18.02
C ALA A 486 -10.67 -21.33 -19.53
N GLU A 487 -11.80 -21.39 -20.25
CA GLU A 487 -11.81 -21.46 -21.71
C GLU A 487 -11.67 -20.04 -22.28
N PHE A 488 -10.64 -19.82 -23.10
CA PHE A 488 -10.43 -18.57 -23.84
C PHE A 488 -11.45 -18.45 -24.98
N ALA A 489 -11.64 -17.24 -25.51
CA ALA A 489 -12.64 -16.94 -26.54
C ALA A 489 -12.48 -17.76 -27.85
N ASN A 490 -11.30 -18.33 -28.09
CA ASN A 490 -11.02 -19.22 -29.23
C ASN A 490 -11.30 -20.71 -28.95
N GLY A 491 -11.81 -21.06 -27.76
CA GLY A 491 -12.10 -22.43 -27.31
C GLY A 491 -10.90 -23.19 -26.75
N ALA A 492 -9.73 -22.55 -26.62
CA ALA A 492 -8.56 -23.16 -26.00
C ALA A 492 -8.60 -22.99 -24.46
N ASP A 493 -7.92 -23.87 -23.74
CA ASP A 493 -7.75 -23.84 -22.28
C ASP A 493 -6.38 -23.30 -21.83
N ALA A 494 -5.53 -22.96 -22.80
CA ALA A 494 -4.26 -22.25 -22.66
C ALA A 494 -4.08 -21.26 -23.82
N TRP A 495 -3.41 -20.14 -23.57
CA TRP A 495 -3.17 -19.08 -24.57
C TRP A 495 -1.68 -18.89 -24.81
N ASN A 496 -1.23 -19.05 -26.07
CA ASN A 496 0.16 -18.80 -26.49
C ASN A 496 0.23 -18.47 -27.99
N GLU A 497 -0.32 -17.34 -28.39
CA GLU A 497 -0.36 -16.97 -29.82
C GLU A 497 1.05 -16.81 -30.40
N GLY A 498 1.35 -17.57 -31.46
CA GLY A 498 2.64 -17.53 -32.15
C GLY A 498 3.84 -17.96 -31.28
N GLY A 499 3.61 -18.71 -30.20
CA GLY A 499 4.68 -19.15 -29.28
C GLY A 499 5.34 -17.99 -28.53
N VAL A 500 4.65 -16.85 -28.37
CA VAL A 500 5.22 -15.65 -27.76
C VAL A 500 5.58 -15.86 -26.28
N LEU A 501 4.92 -16.80 -25.60
CA LEU A 501 5.16 -17.15 -24.20
C LEU A 501 6.04 -18.38 -24.00
N ASP A 502 6.66 -18.91 -25.06
CA ASP A 502 7.54 -20.08 -24.95
C ASP A 502 8.67 -19.85 -23.93
N GLY A 503 8.77 -20.75 -22.96
CA GLY A 503 9.71 -20.63 -21.86
C GLY A 503 9.42 -19.45 -20.94
N ALA A 504 8.14 -19.10 -20.74
CA ALA A 504 7.73 -18.18 -19.68
C ALA A 504 8.34 -18.61 -18.33
N ARG A 505 8.69 -17.63 -17.49
CA ARG A 505 9.38 -17.86 -16.20
C ARG A 505 8.75 -17.13 -15.03
N HIS A 506 8.31 -15.90 -15.24
CA HIS A 506 7.76 -15.03 -14.20
C HIS A 506 6.70 -14.12 -14.77
N ILE A 507 5.65 -13.87 -14.01
CA ILE A 507 4.55 -12.95 -14.33
C ILE A 507 4.37 -11.92 -13.22
N HIS A 508 4.15 -10.67 -13.60
CA HIS A 508 3.73 -9.59 -12.70
C HIS A 508 2.48 -8.91 -13.26
N LEU A 509 1.43 -8.77 -12.44
CA LEU A 509 0.20 -8.07 -12.82
C LEU A 509 0.23 -6.63 -12.30
N ALA A 510 -0.01 -5.68 -13.21
CA ALA A 510 -0.23 -4.28 -12.93
C ALA A 510 -1.68 -3.92 -13.29
N GLY A 511 -2.62 -4.40 -12.48
CA GLY A 511 -4.04 -4.41 -12.82
C GLY A 511 -4.33 -5.38 -13.97
N GLU A 512 -4.94 -4.89 -15.04
CA GLU A 512 -5.23 -5.67 -16.26
C GLU A 512 -4.00 -5.94 -17.15
N ILE A 513 -2.81 -5.44 -16.81
CA ILE A 513 -1.61 -5.62 -17.65
C ILE A 513 -0.67 -6.66 -17.04
N ALA A 514 -0.32 -7.68 -17.81
CA ALA A 514 0.63 -8.71 -17.43
C ALA A 514 2.00 -8.49 -18.06
N TYR A 515 3.03 -8.40 -17.23
CA TYR A 515 4.43 -8.38 -17.63
C TYR A 515 5.00 -9.79 -17.43
N ILE A 516 5.33 -10.47 -18.52
CA ILE A 516 5.77 -11.87 -18.51
C ILE A 516 7.19 -11.95 -19.05
N THR A 517 8.10 -12.51 -18.26
CA THR A 517 9.45 -12.83 -18.73
C THR A 517 9.45 -14.19 -19.41
N THR A 518 10.10 -14.28 -20.56
CA THR A 518 10.13 -15.44 -21.47
C THR A 518 11.55 -15.63 -22.01
N ARG A 519 11.78 -16.69 -22.79
CA ARG A 519 13.05 -16.84 -23.55
C ARG A 519 13.32 -15.69 -24.53
N ARG A 520 12.27 -15.04 -25.04
CA ARG A 520 12.39 -13.91 -25.99
C ARG A 520 12.70 -12.59 -25.28
N GLY A 521 12.48 -12.51 -23.97
CA GLY A 521 12.61 -11.30 -23.18
C GLY A 521 11.31 -10.97 -22.43
N LEU A 522 10.92 -9.70 -22.40
CA LEU A 522 9.72 -9.22 -21.72
C LEU A 522 8.54 -9.13 -22.71
N VAL A 523 7.49 -9.91 -22.46
CA VAL A 523 6.21 -9.87 -23.16
C VAL A 523 5.19 -9.11 -22.30
N VAL A 524 4.41 -8.24 -22.94
CA VAL A 524 3.34 -7.49 -22.29
C VAL A 524 2.03 -7.95 -22.87
N LEU A 525 1.15 -8.46 -22.02
CA LEU A 525 -0.22 -8.81 -22.38
C LEU A 525 -1.19 -7.83 -21.76
N ASP A 526 -2.17 -7.43 -22.55
CA ASP A 526 -3.36 -6.73 -22.11
C ASP A 526 -4.46 -7.77 -21.81
N LEU A 527 -4.92 -7.76 -20.56
CA LEU A 527 -5.95 -8.65 -20.01
C LEU A 527 -7.18 -7.84 -19.54
N ALA A 528 -7.47 -6.70 -20.17
CA ALA A 528 -8.72 -5.96 -19.93
C ALA A 528 -9.95 -6.87 -20.14
N ASP A 529 -9.88 -7.74 -21.15
CA ASP A 529 -10.69 -8.95 -21.29
C ASP A 529 -9.79 -10.17 -21.11
N PRO A 530 -9.74 -10.78 -19.89
CA PRO A 530 -8.83 -11.89 -19.61
C PRO A 530 -9.02 -13.11 -20.51
N LEU A 531 -10.24 -13.35 -21.00
CA LEU A 531 -10.53 -14.50 -21.88
C LEU A 531 -10.19 -14.23 -23.35
N ASN A 532 -9.77 -13.00 -23.68
CA ASN A 532 -9.27 -12.63 -25.00
C ASN A 532 -7.95 -11.82 -24.89
N PRO A 533 -6.85 -12.42 -24.40
CA PRO A 533 -5.58 -11.73 -24.19
C PRO A 533 -5.03 -11.12 -25.48
N GLN A 534 -4.42 -9.94 -25.39
CA GLN A 534 -3.79 -9.26 -26.53
C GLN A 534 -2.31 -9.00 -26.25
N VAL A 535 -1.44 -9.32 -27.21
CA VAL A 535 -0.02 -8.92 -27.13
C VAL A 535 0.09 -7.41 -27.34
N ALA A 536 0.39 -6.67 -26.28
CA ALA A 536 0.59 -5.24 -26.34
C ALA A 536 2.02 -4.86 -26.79
N ALA A 537 3.02 -5.61 -26.32
CA ALA A 537 4.42 -5.38 -26.68
C ALA A 537 5.29 -6.63 -26.44
N VAL A 538 6.40 -6.70 -27.17
CA VAL A 538 7.52 -7.60 -26.90
C VAL A 538 8.81 -6.78 -26.86
N ARG A 539 9.64 -7.01 -25.84
CA ARG A 539 10.97 -6.39 -25.67
C ARG A 539 12.00 -7.48 -25.56
N GLU A 540 12.87 -7.52 -26.56
CA GLU A 540 13.93 -8.51 -26.61
C GLU A 540 14.94 -8.28 -25.49
N MET A 541 15.24 -9.35 -24.75
CA MET A 541 16.18 -9.34 -23.63
C MET A 541 16.84 -10.71 -23.52
N ASN A 542 18.11 -10.73 -23.12
CA ASN A 542 18.82 -11.98 -22.91
C ASN A 542 18.56 -12.52 -21.50
N ASP A 543 17.91 -13.68 -21.41
CA ASP A 543 17.67 -14.38 -20.14
C ASP A 543 16.88 -13.53 -19.11
N ALA A 544 15.74 -12.95 -19.52
CA ALA A 544 14.85 -12.24 -18.60
C ALA A 544 14.32 -13.18 -17.50
N ARG A 545 14.34 -12.75 -16.23
CA ARG A 545 14.10 -13.60 -15.05
C ARG A 545 12.92 -13.17 -14.20
N ALA A 546 12.88 -11.91 -13.78
CA ALA A 546 11.82 -11.40 -12.91
C ALA A 546 11.51 -9.93 -13.21
N SER A 547 10.34 -9.47 -12.80
CA SER A 547 9.89 -8.10 -13.01
C SER A 547 9.13 -7.53 -11.82
N ALA A 548 9.35 -6.25 -11.50
CA ALA A 548 8.60 -5.54 -10.47
C ALA A 548 8.32 -4.09 -10.91
N ILE A 549 7.10 -3.61 -10.67
CA ILE A 549 6.68 -2.24 -11.02
C ILE A 549 6.52 -1.38 -9.77
N GLN A 550 6.86 -0.10 -9.89
CA GLN A 550 6.40 0.93 -8.97
C GLN A 550 6.06 2.19 -9.77
N PHE A 551 4.76 2.47 -9.87
CA PHE A 551 4.21 3.60 -10.63
C PHE A 551 4.69 3.62 -12.09
N ARG A 552 5.57 4.56 -12.49
CA ARG A 552 5.97 4.75 -13.91
C ARG A 552 7.11 3.85 -14.36
N TYR A 553 7.73 3.09 -13.46
CA TYR A 553 8.95 2.36 -13.76
C TYR A 553 8.81 0.87 -13.45
N LEU A 554 9.11 0.06 -14.48
CA LEU A 554 9.20 -1.39 -14.42
C LEU A 554 10.67 -1.79 -14.44
N TRP A 555 11.07 -2.57 -13.44
CA TRP A 555 12.42 -3.10 -13.30
C TRP A 555 12.39 -4.57 -13.68
N VAL A 556 13.31 -5.00 -14.54
CA VAL A 556 13.38 -6.37 -15.04
C VAL A 556 14.80 -6.89 -14.88
N THR A 557 14.97 -8.05 -14.26
CA THR A 557 16.28 -8.70 -14.15
C THR A 557 16.56 -9.59 -15.35
N ASP A 558 17.82 -9.60 -15.77
CA ASP A 558 18.29 -10.39 -16.90
C ASP A 558 19.74 -10.87 -16.69
N ALA A 559 20.36 -11.49 -17.72
CA ALA A 559 21.74 -11.97 -17.64
C ALA A 559 22.79 -10.88 -17.35
N GLU A 560 22.48 -9.61 -17.59
CA GLU A 560 23.42 -8.49 -17.44
C GLU A 560 23.17 -7.67 -16.16
N GLY A 561 22.09 -7.95 -15.43
CA GLY A 561 21.76 -7.32 -14.16
C GLY A 561 20.30 -6.88 -14.11
N VAL A 562 20.07 -5.59 -13.85
CA VAL A 562 18.73 -5.00 -13.78
C VAL A 562 18.56 -3.99 -14.91
N LYS A 563 17.51 -4.16 -15.72
CA LYS A 563 17.07 -3.21 -16.76
C LYS A 563 15.89 -2.39 -16.26
N LEU A 564 15.80 -1.17 -16.78
CA LEU A 564 14.71 -0.25 -16.50
C LEU A 564 13.87 0.01 -17.75
N PHE A 565 12.56 -0.04 -17.58
CA PHE A 565 11.58 0.42 -18.57
C PHE A 565 10.70 1.52 -17.98
N ASP A 566 10.51 2.58 -18.74
CA ASP A 566 9.44 3.55 -18.52
C ASP A 566 8.12 2.94 -19.03
N VAL A 567 7.17 2.75 -18.11
CA VAL A 567 5.85 2.17 -18.34
C VAL A 567 4.75 3.19 -18.04
N THR A 568 5.03 4.48 -18.25
CA THR A 568 4.00 5.53 -18.20
C THR A 568 2.79 5.15 -19.05
N ASN A 569 3.03 4.60 -20.24
CA ASN A 569 2.05 3.78 -20.96
C ASN A 569 2.30 2.30 -20.62
N LEU A 570 1.42 1.70 -19.82
CA LEU A 570 1.56 0.34 -19.32
C LEU A 570 1.62 -0.72 -20.45
N ARG A 571 0.97 -0.45 -21.58
CA ARG A 571 0.95 -1.36 -22.75
C ARG A 571 2.22 -1.28 -23.59
N ASN A 572 3.04 -0.24 -23.42
CA ASN A 572 4.21 0.01 -24.24
C ASN A 572 5.44 0.40 -23.39
N PRO A 573 6.12 -0.57 -22.74
CA PRO A 573 7.35 -0.31 -22.01
C PRO A 573 8.43 0.26 -22.91
N VAL A 574 9.10 1.33 -22.49
CA VAL A 574 10.19 1.96 -23.23
C VAL A 574 11.48 1.81 -22.43
N ALA A 575 12.48 1.13 -23.01
CA ALA A 575 13.76 0.90 -22.34
C ALA A 575 14.46 2.23 -21.98
N ARG A 576 15.05 2.29 -20.78
CA ARG A 576 15.84 3.42 -20.29
C ARG A 576 17.23 2.95 -19.89
N PRO A 577 18.18 2.86 -20.84
CA PRO A 577 19.51 2.31 -20.59
C PRO A 577 20.28 3.01 -19.46
N GLY A 578 20.06 4.32 -19.26
CA GLY A 578 20.67 5.07 -18.15
C GLY A 578 20.24 4.60 -16.75
N GLY A 579 19.11 3.89 -16.65
CA GLY A 579 18.63 3.27 -15.42
C GLY A 579 19.04 1.81 -15.23
N ALA A 580 19.87 1.25 -16.11
CA ALA A 580 20.33 -0.12 -15.96
C ALA A 580 21.41 -0.23 -14.88
N VAL A 581 21.38 -1.29 -14.08
CA VAL A 581 22.38 -1.60 -13.05
C VAL A 581 23.05 -2.92 -13.38
N PRO A 582 24.34 -2.92 -13.78
CA PRO A 582 25.06 -4.14 -14.06
C PRO A 582 25.25 -4.99 -12.80
N LEU A 583 24.86 -6.27 -12.87
CA LEU A 583 25.07 -7.27 -11.83
C LEU A 583 25.42 -8.59 -12.51
N ALA A 584 26.27 -9.40 -11.87
CA ALA A 584 26.76 -10.63 -12.48
C ALA A 584 25.66 -11.69 -12.64
N ASN A 585 24.71 -11.74 -11.70
CA ASN A 585 23.70 -12.80 -11.67
C ASN A 585 22.42 -12.41 -10.91
N ALA A 586 21.73 -11.36 -11.39
CA ALA A 586 20.48 -10.89 -10.78
C ALA A 586 19.33 -11.90 -10.95
N GLN A 587 18.67 -12.26 -9.85
CA GLN A 587 17.52 -13.18 -9.80
C GLN A 587 16.23 -12.39 -9.61
N LYS A 588 15.45 -12.62 -8.56
CA LYS A 588 14.26 -11.83 -8.26
C LYS A 588 14.61 -10.53 -7.53
N LEU A 589 13.66 -9.60 -7.60
CA LEU A 589 13.78 -8.27 -7.02
C LEU A 589 12.47 -7.82 -6.36
N TYR A 590 12.61 -6.97 -5.34
CA TYR A 590 11.51 -6.37 -4.61
C TYR A 590 11.73 -4.87 -4.45
N LEU A 591 10.70 -4.08 -4.73
CA LEU A 591 10.77 -2.62 -4.62
C LEU A 591 10.07 -2.20 -3.34
N ALA A 592 10.75 -1.44 -2.48
CA ALA A 592 10.14 -0.83 -1.30
C ALA A 592 10.53 0.66 -1.22
N ARG A 593 9.53 1.54 -1.43
CA ARG A 593 9.72 3.00 -1.53
C ARG A 593 10.88 3.37 -2.48
N THR A 594 11.98 3.91 -1.97
CA THR A 594 13.10 4.40 -2.79
C THR A 594 14.23 3.39 -2.97
N TYR A 595 14.03 2.13 -2.57
CA TYR A 595 15.04 1.08 -2.71
C TYR A 595 14.50 -0.12 -3.50
N ALA A 596 15.36 -0.69 -4.35
CA ALA A 596 15.19 -2.02 -4.92
C ALA A 596 16.13 -2.99 -4.21
N TYR A 597 15.60 -4.13 -3.80
CA TYR A 597 16.31 -5.24 -3.18
C TYR A 597 16.40 -6.34 -4.22
N VAL A 598 17.61 -6.75 -4.59
CA VAL A 598 17.86 -7.72 -5.66
C VAL A 598 18.63 -8.89 -5.07
N ALA A 599 18.07 -10.10 -5.20
CA ALA A 599 18.79 -11.33 -4.93
C ALA A 599 19.76 -11.59 -6.09
N ALA A 600 21.06 -11.72 -5.81
CA ALA A 600 22.10 -11.71 -6.84
C ALA A 600 23.11 -12.86 -6.68
N LYS A 601 22.65 -14.06 -6.26
CA LYS A 601 23.49 -15.25 -6.11
C LYS A 601 24.74 -14.99 -5.27
N GLN A 602 25.93 -15.08 -5.87
CA GLN A 602 27.22 -14.93 -5.17
C GLN A 602 27.48 -13.49 -4.69
N GLU A 603 26.79 -12.50 -5.27
CA GLU A 603 26.84 -11.11 -4.80
C GLU A 603 25.89 -10.87 -3.61
N GLY A 604 25.14 -11.90 -3.18
CA GLY A 604 24.23 -11.86 -2.04
C GLY A 604 23.02 -10.98 -2.30
N LEU A 605 22.68 -10.14 -1.32
CA LEU A 605 21.61 -9.15 -1.41
C LEU A 605 22.21 -7.82 -1.86
N VAL A 606 21.79 -7.36 -3.04
CA VAL A 606 22.17 -6.05 -3.58
C VAL A 606 21.03 -5.08 -3.33
N ILE A 607 21.32 -3.97 -2.65
CA ILE A 607 20.37 -2.89 -2.38
C ILE A 607 20.73 -1.73 -3.31
N ILE A 608 19.77 -1.30 -4.11
CA ILE A 608 19.91 -0.23 -5.09
C ILE A 608 19.03 0.95 -4.65
N ASP A 609 19.62 2.12 -4.52
CA ASP A 609 18.89 3.38 -4.40
C ASP A 609 18.26 3.72 -5.76
N ILE A 610 16.94 3.70 -5.79
CA ILE A 610 16.10 4.01 -6.95
C ILE A 610 15.30 5.30 -6.74
N THR A 611 15.74 6.17 -5.81
CA THR A 611 15.15 7.51 -5.61
C THR A 611 15.06 8.25 -6.94
N LYS A 612 16.12 8.20 -7.74
CA LYS A 612 16.18 8.68 -9.13
C LYS A 612 16.25 7.50 -10.10
N PRO A 613 15.11 6.98 -10.61
CA PRO A 613 15.08 5.75 -11.40
C PRO A 613 15.96 5.81 -12.65
N LEU A 614 16.12 6.99 -13.27
CA LEU A 614 16.94 7.16 -14.47
C LEU A 614 18.46 7.22 -14.21
N SER A 615 18.88 7.20 -12.94
CA SER A 615 20.29 7.16 -12.53
C SER A 615 20.43 6.46 -11.16
N PRO A 616 20.06 5.18 -11.05
CA PRO A 616 20.07 4.43 -9.81
C PRO A 616 21.52 4.16 -9.37
N GLN A 617 21.71 3.95 -8.07
CA GLN A 617 23.03 3.67 -7.50
C GLN A 617 22.99 2.44 -6.60
N VAL A 618 23.99 1.57 -6.70
CA VAL A 618 24.16 0.49 -5.73
C VAL A 618 24.49 1.11 -4.38
N TYR A 619 23.58 0.97 -3.43
CA TYR A 619 23.72 1.48 -2.08
C TYR A 619 24.53 0.52 -1.21
N ALA A 620 24.28 -0.79 -1.31
CA ALA A 620 25.00 -1.82 -0.57
C ALA A 620 24.98 -3.17 -1.28
N LYS A 621 26.00 -4.00 -1.02
CA LYS A 621 26.02 -5.43 -1.34
C LYS A 621 26.33 -6.17 -0.05
N GLU A 622 25.42 -7.04 0.36
CA GLU A 622 25.53 -7.80 1.60
C GLU A 622 25.64 -9.29 1.30
N THR A 623 26.65 -9.95 1.87
CA THR A 623 26.88 -11.41 1.72
C THR A 623 26.95 -12.12 3.06
N LEU A 624 26.79 -11.38 4.17
CA LEU A 624 26.89 -11.84 5.54
C LEU A 624 28.19 -12.59 5.80
N GLY A 625 29.31 -12.00 5.37
CA GLY A 625 30.63 -12.63 5.47
C GLY A 625 30.78 -13.89 4.62
N GLY A 626 30.06 -13.99 3.50
CA GLY A 626 30.08 -15.15 2.59
C GLY A 626 29.12 -16.28 2.97
N THR A 627 28.18 -16.03 3.89
CA THR A 627 27.14 -17.01 4.26
C THR A 627 25.84 -16.84 3.47
N MET A 628 25.75 -15.78 2.65
CA MET A 628 24.68 -15.53 1.68
C MET A 628 25.26 -15.45 0.27
N THR A 629 25.25 -16.58 -0.44
CA THR A 629 26.00 -16.80 -1.69
C THR A 629 25.16 -17.45 -2.80
N ASP A 630 23.89 -17.70 -2.54
CA ASP A 630 22.94 -18.33 -3.46
C ASP A 630 21.57 -17.64 -3.37
N ALA A 631 21.57 -16.31 -3.24
CA ALA A 631 20.34 -15.51 -3.16
C ALA A 631 19.51 -15.63 -4.45
N GLU A 632 18.28 -16.17 -4.31
CA GLU A 632 17.30 -16.41 -5.38
C GLU A 632 16.14 -15.41 -5.34
N ASP A 633 15.63 -15.10 -4.14
CA ASP A 633 14.48 -14.23 -3.94
C ASP A 633 14.63 -13.36 -2.70
N VAL A 634 13.96 -12.22 -2.69
CA VAL A 634 13.91 -11.31 -1.56
C VAL A 634 12.53 -10.66 -1.47
N ILE A 635 11.98 -10.58 -0.27
CA ILE A 635 10.82 -9.74 0.04
C ILE A 635 11.11 -8.86 1.25
N VAL A 636 10.40 -7.75 1.35
CA VAL A 636 10.53 -6.80 2.47
C VAL A 636 9.14 -6.52 3.05
N GLY A 637 9.07 -6.41 4.38
CA GLY A 637 7.88 -5.98 5.09
C GLY A 637 8.21 -5.24 6.38
N THR A 638 7.24 -4.50 6.91
CA THR A 638 7.37 -3.78 8.19
C THR A 638 6.59 -4.49 9.28
N THR A 639 7.24 -4.75 10.41
CA THR A 639 6.60 -5.24 11.63
C THR A 639 6.81 -4.22 12.74
N ASN A 640 5.72 -3.68 13.27
CA ASN A 640 5.69 -2.57 14.23
C ASN A 640 6.32 -1.30 13.67
N ALA A 641 7.61 -1.09 13.91
CA ALA A 641 8.34 0.06 13.40
C ALA A 641 9.56 -0.33 12.55
N SER A 642 9.94 -1.61 12.52
CA SER A 642 11.16 -2.06 11.86
C SER A 642 10.84 -2.65 10.49
N LEU A 643 11.64 -2.27 9.50
CA LEU A 643 11.67 -2.89 8.19
C LEU A 643 12.52 -4.17 8.27
N ILE A 644 12.00 -5.28 7.77
CA ILE A 644 12.62 -6.60 7.80
C ILE A 644 12.68 -7.15 6.37
N GLY A 645 13.84 -7.64 5.97
CA GLY A 645 14.07 -8.35 4.71
C GLY A 645 14.12 -9.86 4.94
N TYR A 646 13.55 -10.61 4.00
CA TYR A 646 13.58 -12.07 3.98
C TYR A 646 14.23 -12.47 2.66
N VAL A 647 15.27 -13.31 2.70
CA VAL A 647 16.04 -13.71 1.51
C VAL A 647 16.01 -15.23 1.41
N ALA A 648 15.49 -15.75 0.30
CA ALA A 648 15.64 -17.14 -0.08
C ALA A 648 17.03 -17.31 -0.69
N ASP A 649 17.91 -18.00 0.01
CA ASP A 649 19.34 -18.13 -0.29
C ASP A 649 19.67 -19.56 -0.75
N GLY A 650 18.83 -20.11 -1.63
CA GLY A 650 19.04 -21.39 -2.29
C GLY A 650 19.39 -22.49 -1.29
N ARG A 651 20.52 -23.15 -1.53
CA ARG A 651 21.06 -24.23 -0.66
C ARG A 651 21.37 -23.83 0.78
N ASN A 652 21.45 -22.53 1.08
CA ASN A 652 21.74 -22.01 2.42
C ASN A 652 20.46 -21.67 3.22
N GLY A 653 19.28 -21.91 2.62
CA GLY A 653 17.96 -21.74 3.24
C GLY A 653 17.46 -20.30 3.29
N LEU A 654 16.74 -19.95 4.36
CA LEU A 654 16.16 -18.61 4.55
C LEU A 654 17.09 -17.73 5.40
N LYS A 655 17.29 -16.47 5.01
CA LYS A 655 17.87 -15.41 5.87
C LYS A 655 16.81 -14.38 6.23
N VAL A 656 16.83 -13.90 7.47
CA VAL A 656 15.97 -12.82 7.96
C VAL A 656 16.85 -11.69 8.46
N LEU A 657 16.69 -10.53 7.84
CA LEU A 657 17.54 -9.36 8.03
C LEU A 657 16.73 -8.23 8.63
N GLN A 658 17.21 -7.65 9.72
CA GLN A 658 16.73 -6.34 10.13
C GLN A 658 17.31 -5.29 9.18
N LEU A 659 16.45 -4.50 8.54
CA LEU A 659 16.86 -3.45 7.62
C LEU A 659 16.81 -2.08 8.28
N THR A 660 15.86 -1.85 9.19
CA THR A 660 15.80 -0.61 9.98
C THR A 660 15.52 -0.89 11.45
N SER A 661 16.07 -0.05 12.33
CA SER A 661 15.81 -0.06 13.77
C SER A 661 15.96 1.34 14.37
N PRO A 662 15.25 1.66 15.47
CA PRO A 662 15.41 2.95 16.15
C PRO A 662 16.87 3.26 16.55
N SER A 663 17.68 2.23 16.84
CA SER A 663 19.08 2.42 17.21
C SER A 663 20.04 2.48 16.03
N SER A 664 19.66 2.01 14.84
CA SER A 664 20.55 1.93 13.68
C SER A 664 20.42 3.14 12.74
N GLN A 665 19.26 3.81 12.65
CA GLN A 665 19.06 5.00 11.81
C GLN A 665 18.66 6.25 12.61
N PRO A 666 19.34 7.41 12.42
CA PRO A 666 18.90 8.70 12.99
C PRO A 666 17.54 9.19 12.46
N ASN A 667 17.22 8.93 11.19
CA ASN A 667 15.97 9.37 10.53
C ASN A 667 14.93 8.26 10.40
N PHE A 668 14.82 7.42 11.44
CA PHE A 668 14.01 6.20 11.42
C PHE A 668 12.52 6.40 11.07
N TYR A 669 11.95 7.58 11.33
CA TYR A 669 10.53 7.90 11.03
C TYR A 669 10.30 8.64 9.70
N GLY A 670 11.34 8.83 8.87
CA GLY A 670 11.21 9.49 7.58
C GLY A 670 10.56 8.61 6.50
N PHE A 671 10.29 9.19 5.33
CA PHE A 671 9.71 8.46 4.20
C PHE A 671 10.56 7.28 3.75
N SER A 672 11.88 7.36 3.67
CA SER A 672 12.68 6.20 3.27
C SER A 672 14.00 6.17 4.03
N PRO A 673 14.00 5.69 5.28
CA PRO A 673 15.23 5.58 6.08
C PRO A 673 16.23 4.64 5.38
N PRO A 674 17.53 4.97 5.31
CA PRO A 674 18.49 4.11 4.65
C PRO A 674 18.59 2.73 5.34
N PRO A 675 18.46 1.62 4.58
CA PRO A 675 18.52 0.29 5.15
C PRO A 675 19.94 -0.02 5.65
N LYS A 676 20.03 -0.77 6.74
CA LYS A 676 21.25 -1.32 7.33
C LYS A 676 21.02 -2.79 7.65
N PRO A 677 21.26 -3.70 6.69
CA PRO A 677 21.03 -5.12 6.88
C PRO A 677 21.83 -5.69 8.06
N GLU A 678 21.14 -6.36 8.97
CA GLU A 678 21.72 -7.10 10.08
C GLU A 678 21.06 -8.48 10.12
N LEU A 679 21.86 -9.56 10.10
CA LEU A 679 21.32 -10.91 10.24
C LEU A 679 20.75 -11.11 11.65
N ILE A 680 19.43 -11.31 11.72
CA ILE A 680 18.74 -11.53 13.00
C ILE A 680 18.30 -12.98 13.18
N ALA A 681 18.01 -13.69 12.09
CA ALA A 681 17.66 -15.10 12.10
C ALA A 681 17.96 -15.78 10.75
N TRP A 682 18.10 -17.10 10.77
CA TRP A 682 18.24 -17.93 9.57
C TRP A 682 17.53 -19.27 9.76
N ALA A 683 17.17 -19.96 8.68
CA ALA A 683 16.57 -21.28 8.75
C ALA A 683 17.16 -22.20 7.68
N ARG A 684 17.51 -23.43 8.05
CA ARG A 684 17.77 -24.49 7.08
C ARG A 684 16.43 -25.04 6.58
N THR A 685 16.18 -24.90 5.29
CA THR A 685 14.97 -25.42 4.63
C THR A 685 15.13 -26.90 4.24
N LYS A 686 14.02 -27.59 3.95
CA LYS A 686 14.02 -29.00 3.51
C LYS A 686 14.54 -29.24 2.09
N GLY A 687 14.63 -28.17 1.31
CA GLY A 687 15.15 -28.11 -0.06
C GLY A 687 15.79 -26.76 -0.31
N ASP A 688 16.25 -26.52 -1.53
CA ASP A 688 16.87 -25.24 -1.89
C ASP A 688 15.79 -24.15 -1.91
N ALA A 689 16.02 -23.01 -1.23
CA ALA A 689 15.07 -21.92 -1.15
C ALA A 689 15.07 -21.06 -2.42
N LEU A 690 13.99 -21.13 -3.22
CA LEU A 690 13.88 -20.54 -4.55
C LEU A 690 12.97 -19.31 -4.63
N ALA A 691 11.99 -19.20 -3.73
CA ALA A 691 10.95 -18.20 -3.83
C ALA A 691 10.37 -17.81 -2.47
N LEU A 692 9.78 -16.61 -2.39
CA LEU A 692 9.10 -16.13 -1.20
C LEU A 692 7.71 -15.58 -1.53
N SER A 693 6.72 -15.92 -0.70
CA SER A 693 5.39 -15.29 -0.80
C SER A 693 5.48 -13.83 -0.37
N LYS A 694 5.09 -12.90 -1.24
CA LYS A 694 4.96 -11.48 -0.89
C LYS A 694 4.02 -11.29 0.31
N GLY A 695 4.42 -10.43 1.25
CA GLY A 695 3.60 -10.06 2.40
C GLY A 695 2.36 -9.26 2.01
N LEU A 696 1.31 -9.35 2.82
CA LEU A 696 0.02 -8.69 2.59
C LEU A 696 0.16 -7.18 2.37
N ASP A 697 -0.44 -6.66 1.30
CA ASP A 697 -0.35 -5.24 0.91
C ASP A 697 -1.16 -4.33 1.84
N ARG A 698 -0.53 -3.39 2.55
CA ARG A 698 -1.20 -2.57 3.58
C ARG A 698 -1.38 -1.08 3.25
N ASP A 699 -0.81 -0.61 2.16
CA ASP A 699 -0.91 0.78 1.71
C ASP A 699 -1.43 0.94 0.27
N ARG A 700 -1.94 -0.16 -0.31
CA ARG A 700 -2.48 -0.24 -1.66
C ARG A 700 -4.01 -0.33 -1.64
N ALA A 701 -4.67 0.53 -2.39
CA ALA A 701 -6.13 0.59 -2.50
C ALA A 701 -6.66 0.45 -3.92
N VAL A 702 -5.77 0.62 -4.91
CA VAL A 702 -6.06 0.63 -6.34
C VAL A 702 -4.85 0.07 -7.10
N ASP A 703 -5.09 -0.57 -8.23
CA ASP A 703 -4.04 -1.01 -9.14
C ASP A 703 -3.63 0.07 -10.15
N GLU A 704 -2.56 -0.21 -10.92
CA GLU A 704 -1.95 0.70 -11.89
C GLU A 704 -2.90 1.12 -13.01
N THR A 705 -3.95 0.33 -13.27
CA THR A 705 -4.99 0.54 -14.29
C THR A 705 -6.24 1.19 -13.71
N GLY A 706 -6.23 1.55 -12.43
CA GLY A 706 -7.33 2.24 -11.75
C GLY A 706 -8.39 1.31 -11.15
N GLY A 707 -8.17 -0.01 -11.15
CA GLY A 707 -9.08 -0.98 -10.54
C GLY A 707 -9.04 -0.88 -9.01
N GLN A 708 -10.18 -0.57 -8.40
CA GLN A 708 -10.31 -0.50 -6.95
C GLN A 708 -10.19 -1.89 -6.33
N MET A 709 -9.42 -2.02 -5.25
CA MET A 709 -9.26 -3.29 -4.53
C MET A 709 -9.65 -3.22 -3.04
N ALA A 710 -9.71 -2.01 -2.47
CA ALA A 710 -10.00 -1.80 -1.05
C ALA A 710 -11.30 -1.02 -0.82
N VAL A 711 -11.96 -1.30 0.31
CA VAL A 711 -13.18 -0.59 0.72
C VAL A 711 -12.87 0.82 1.20
N PHE A 712 -13.77 1.76 0.88
CA PHE A 712 -13.70 3.14 1.36
C PHE A 712 -14.85 3.43 2.32
N GLY A 713 -14.54 3.95 3.50
CA GLY A 713 -15.49 4.08 4.61
C GLY A 713 -16.53 5.21 4.52
N ARG A 714 -16.72 5.82 3.34
CA ARG A 714 -17.70 6.92 3.12
C ARG A 714 -18.40 6.77 1.77
N LEU A 715 -19.64 7.22 1.69
CA LEU A 715 -20.48 7.08 0.51
C LEU A 715 -19.92 7.90 -0.67
N GLY A 716 -19.61 7.23 -1.78
CA GLY A 716 -19.00 7.86 -2.97
C GLY A 716 -17.51 8.16 -2.86
N SER A 717 -16.90 7.95 -1.69
CA SER A 717 -15.45 8.03 -1.58
C SER A 717 -14.79 6.81 -2.21
N ARG A 718 -13.67 7.03 -2.91
CA ARG A 718 -12.97 5.99 -3.68
C ARG A 718 -11.55 6.43 -4.03
N PRO A 719 -10.65 5.51 -4.45
CA PRO A 719 -9.42 5.92 -5.11
C PRO A 719 -9.72 6.57 -6.46
N PHE A 720 -8.70 7.16 -7.09
CA PHE A 720 -8.82 7.66 -8.45
C PHE A 720 -8.99 6.52 -9.46
N THR A 721 -9.72 6.80 -10.54
CA THR A 721 -9.67 6.01 -11.77
C THR A 721 -8.35 6.32 -12.50
N ARG A 722 -7.90 5.47 -13.41
CA ARG A 722 -6.68 5.73 -14.18
C ARG A 722 -6.69 7.09 -14.92
N PRO A 723 -7.76 7.49 -15.64
CA PRO A 723 -7.80 8.80 -16.29
C PRO A 723 -7.74 9.99 -15.31
N GLU A 724 -8.18 9.81 -14.06
CA GLU A 724 -8.02 10.84 -13.02
C GLU A 724 -6.58 10.89 -12.49
N MET A 725 -5.93 9.74 -12.32
CA MET A 725 -4.51 9.68 -11.94
C MET A 725 -3.64 10.38 -12.99
N GLU A 726 -3.87 10.07 -14.27
CA GLU A 726 -3.05 10.60 -15.38
C GLU A 726 -3.07 12.13 -15.45
N LYS A 727 -4.15 12.79 -15.08
CA LYS A 727 -4.20 14.27 -15.01
C LYS A 727 -3.20 14.88 -14.02
N LEU A 728 -2.66 14.09 -13.09
CA LEU A 728 -1.68 14.56 -12.11
C LEU A 728 -0.24 14.49 -12.64
N PHE A 729 0.00 13.80 -13.76
CA PHE A 729 1.35 13.57 -14.26
C PHE A 729 1.51 13.53 -15.79
N LEU A 730 0.42 13.55 -16.56
CA LEU A 730 0.41 13.58 -18.02
C LEU A 730 -0.31 14.82 -18.56
N THR A 731 0.19 15.31 -19.70
CA THR A 731 -0.51 16.28 -20.53
C THR A 731 -1.62 15.59 -21.31
N SER A 732 -2.47 16.37 -21.96
CA SER A 732 -3.50 15.90 -22.90
C SER A 732 -2.93 15.05 -24.04
N SER A 733 -1.65 15.24 -24.37
CA SER A 733 -0.91 14.46 -25.38
C SER A 733 -0.23 13.19 -24.82
N GLY A 734 -0.41 12.88 -23.53
CA GLY A 734 0.19 11.70 -22.88
C GLY A 734 1.67 11.86 -22.54
N ILE A 735 2.19 13.09 -22.50
CA ILE A 735 3.59 13.38 -22.16
C ILE A 735 3.70 13.68 -20.66
N PRO A 736 4.67 13.09 -19.94
CA PRO A 736 4.93 13.47 -18.55
C PRO A 736 5.30 14.94 -18.40
N TRP A 737 4.56 15.69 -17.58
CA TRP A 737 4.92 17.04 -17.15
C TRP A 737 5.46 17.03 -15.74
N LYS A 738 6.31 18.01 -15.41
CA LYS A 738 7.06 18.04 -14.15
C LYS A 738 7.04 19.42 -13.52
N VAL A 739 7.23 19.47 -12.21
CA VAL A 739 7.23 20.69 -11.42
C VAL A 739 8.51 20.85 -10.60
N SER A 740 8.87 22.10 -10.34
CA SER A 740 9.78 22.51 -9.28
C SER A 740 9.00 23.14 -8.11
N ASP A 741 9.51 23.01 -6.90
CA ASP A 741 8.98 23.68 -5.69
C ASP A 741 9.43 25.13 -5.55
N GLU A 742 10.45 25.54 -6.32
CA GLU A 742 10.91 26.92 -6.35
C GLU A 742 9.89 27.83 -7.05
N VAL A 743 9.70 29.04 -6.54
CA VAL A 743 8.73 29.99 -7.11
C VAL A 743 9.43 30.92 -8.07
N ASP A 744 9.11 30.80 -9.36
CA ASP A 744 9.55 31.75 -10.38
C ASP A 744 8.55 32.91 -10.50
N MET A 745 8.90 34.06 -9.94
CA MET A 745 8.06 35.26 -10.00
C MET A 745 7.99 35.89 -11.40
N THR A 746 8.78 35.44 -12.38
CA THR A 746 8.62 35.89 -13.78
C THR A 746 7.37 35.33 -14.43
N ALA A 747 6.85 34.20 -13.93
CA ALA A 747 5.57 33.60 -14.34
C ALA A 747 4.34 34.30 -13.72
N TRP A 748 4.54 35.39 -12.96
CA TRP A 748 3.46 36.13 -12.31
C TRP A 748 2.57 36.88 -13.31
N VAL A 749 1.28 36.59 -13.32
CA VAL A 749 0.26 37.30 -14.11
C VAL A 749 -0.50 38.26 -13.21
N ALA A 750 -0.23 39.56 -13.36
CA ALA A 750 -0.95 40.60 -12.63
C ALA A 750 -2.44 40.62 -13.00
N GLY A 751 -3.28 40.88 -12.01
CA GLY A 751 -4.72 41.07 -12.23
C GLY A 751 -4.95 42.31 -13.08
N ARG A 752 -6.03 42.31 -13.87
CA ARG A 752 -6.53 43.56 -14.47
C ARG A 752 -6.96 44.48 -13.33
N GLY A 753 -6.09 45.41 -12.93
CA GLY A 753 -6.44 46.44 -11.97
C GLY A 753 -7.69 47.20 -12.42
N PRO A 754 -8.38 47.94 -11.53
CA PRO A 754 -9.50 48.77 -11.94
C PRO A 754 -9.05 49.66 -13.10
N ARG A 755 -9.76 49.62 -14.24
CA ARG A 755 -9.53 50.58 -15.34
C ARG A 755 -9.54 51.95 -14.70
N ARG A 756 -8.38 52.61 -14.65
CA ARG A 756 -8.28 54.02 -14.28
C ARG A 756 -9.24 54.73 -15.23
N ARG A 757 -10.38 55.19 -14.73
CA ARG A 757 -11.20 56.16 -15.46
C ARG A 757 -10.26 57.34 -15.63
N VAL A 758 -9.71 57.49 -16.83
CA VAL A 758 -9.11 58.74 -17.26
C VAL A 758 -10.22 59.75 -17.10
N ALA A 759 -10.11 60.62 -16.11
CA ALA A 759 -10.95 61.79 -16.02
C ALA A 759 -10.75 62.55 -17.32
N ALA A 760 -11.81 62.64 -18.12
CA ALA A 760 -11.82 63.53 -19.26
C ALA A 760 -11.74 64.96 -18.71
N ASP A 761 -10.68 65.67 -19.07
CA ASP A 761 -10.54 67.10 -18.82
C ASP A 761 -11.78 67.84 -19.33
N LYS A 762 -12.45 68.55 -18.42
CA LYS A 762 -13.18 69.78 -18.69
C LYS A 762 -13.03 70.72 -17.50
#